data_AF-A0A933F7Y7-F1
#
_entry.id   AF-A0A933F7Y7-F1
#
_cell.length_a   1.000
_cell.length_b   1.000
_cell.length_c   1.000
_cell.angle_alpha   90.00
_cell.angle_beta   90.00
_cell.angle_gamma   90.00
#
_symmetry.space_group_name_H-M   'P 1'
#
loop_
_entity.id
_entity.type
_entity.pdbx_description
1 polymer ?
#
loop_
_entity_poly.entity_id
_entity_poly.type
_entity_poly.pdbx_seq_one_letter_code
_entity_poly.pdbx_strand_id
1 'polypeptide(L)'
;MHPGGGEAEIKGLFTEEQMRKMFWSAALLACLGNFSYAQSLDQYGGNLSIVGTNTGAWHAEKIGNRWFLVTPAGHGMFVVALSLVTDTLGGDHHRAFDAVYLQDASGNFTAGLGRPAEDPLKSDVVMGSGATLRNVGDTIYIGSLLPSFTGVYFWLSQLGVGGKITWYYSKGPNSWALLQGTGKPYGTLSSSGKLNADGSYYMDVGDYLAPDPVTGFGAGGNPNANFIRFFGPKWRYLGGDNSVYPADFVPAALSMDPTPKFYVKGVVTQAFTTAPILNQLVDRSGYGDAVMSKYGQPNTLANGYHTSWAQVQTQRLRSWGFNTAGYYSYRYMSEAENLGGNRLPDEAPAKLSDWAMRASSPYHIKNVIYRSECPPGSGKLTWQSKTADVFDSGYASTINSEVKSLSLNSWEFLIPEEADDLFGLNSLSHEHLGYMTLAVNPYRSDDTSFGVTYTDPRLYSKYALRDFFRYRYRDPSDPIAPWVFSNTPPFYSYSSAPSGLELTALNNLNAAWGTSYTVWGTSSGDLLSGTNAWGTGTGFMDERGKGVFYPANQSCGNLVYAKQFTNPSFPAVRKDLDDFVEVFAAKHASGICAAVKGNTKSPCLMPYYNPPDPAAKGAAPYVDFFWMNASAQDLSRVYDIGGKPVMKADYSTADPDSADGMSGVIAAITYDSARNRTIIYDPNLRYIFRAGWPIHFPNLPADAFNGGQCAWGKYPAPKVQAAFWNTIEVDGDYRCVGGAGTVFEKRPHHLDLRTQAQRAQKMIGDLDAALNLKGLDGYHFLMGWEHWGLFDNGAMQWNETYNFGLVTPRDNAYDGVEAAQAVGKDADGRWIGGEDRDYGDLIGPLSNYLKSIYYRIQWSGTPPSPDTTPPTVSMTAPADGANLIGTAAVSGTASD
;
A
#
# COMPACT_ATOMS: atom_id res chain seq x y z
N MET A 1 68.03 11.74 26.78
CA MET A 1 67.64 10.48 26.11
C MET A 1 66.37 10.73 25.33
N HIS A 2 66.39 10.28 24.09
CA HIS A 2 65.46 10.46 22.98
C HIS A 2 64.08 9.76 23.15
N PRO A 3 63.10 10.01 22.24
CA PRO A 3 61.67 10.22 22.50
C PRO A 3 60.79 9.44 21.46
N GLY A 4 59.55 9.90 21.20
CA GLY A 4 58.76 9.62 19.98
C GLY A 4 57.33 9.21 20.33
N GLY A 5 56.24 9.87 19.92
CA GLY A 5 55.88 10.58 18.69
C GLY A 5 54.50 10.02 18.26
N GLY A 6 53.44 10.77 17.94
CA GLY A 6 53.31 12.20 17.75
C GLY A 6 51.86 12.68 17.94
N GLU A 7 51.74 13.83 18.60
CA GLU A 7 50.73 14.85 18.28
C GLU A 7 51.22 15.60 17.03
N ALA A 8 50.95 15.03 15.85
CA ALA A 8 51.03 15.73 14.57
C ALA A 8 50.33 14.88 13.50
N GLU A 9 49.05 15.18 13.21
CA GLU A 9 48.44 15.21 11.87
C GLU A 9 46.91 15.31 11.94
N ILE A 10 46.38 16.45 12.41
CA ILE A 10 45.13 17.03 11.88
C ILE A 10 45.34 18.53 11.70
N LYS A 11 46.43 18.89 11.02
CA LYS A 11 46.67 20.24 10.51
C LYS A 11 47.02 20.12 9.03
N GLY A 12 45.98 20.09 8.20
CA GLY A 12 46.16 19.99 6.75
C GLY A 12 44.89 19.86 5.93
N LEU A 13 43.72 19.62 6.53
CA LEU A 13 42.51 19.37 5.73
C LEU A 13 41.70 20.62 5.38
N PHE A 14 41.84 21.74 6.10
CA PHE A 14 41.09 22.97 5.81
C PHE A 14 41.91 24.23 6.12
N THR A 15 41.86 25.22 5.23
CA THR A 15 42.46 26.55 5.43
C THR A 15 41.68 27.34 6.49
N GLU A 16 42.31 28.35 7.10
CA GLU A 16 41.67 29.25 8.07
C GLU A 16 40.42 29.94 7.47
N GLU A 17 40.42 30.15 6.16
CA GLU A 17 39.28 30.66 5.39
C GLU A 17 38.14 29.63 5.24
N GLN A 18 38.46 28.33 5.08
CA GLN A 18 37.47 27.24 5.06
C GLN A 18 36.86 27.01 6.45
N MET A 19 37.65 27.13 7.52
CA MET A 19 37.16 27.10 8.91
C MET A 19 36.28 28.31 9.22
N ARG A 20 36.65 29.52 8.76
CA ARG A 20 35.78 30.69 8.85
C ARG A 20 34.50 30.50 8.04
N LYS A 21 34.55 29.97 6.81
CA LYS A 21 33.34 29.69 6.01
C LYS A 21 32.46 28.63 6.67
N MET A 22 33.01 27.58 7.29
CA MET A 22 32.23 26.62 8.07
C MET A 22 31.61 27.23 9.33
N PHE A 23 32.34 28.08 10.06
CA PHE A 23 31.80 28.81 11.22
C PHE A 23 30.77 29.87 10.84
N TRP A 24 30.93 30.56 9.72
CA TRP A 24 29.93 31.49 9.19
C TRP A 24 28.72 30.73 8.63
N SER A 25 28.87 29.56 7.99
CA SER A 25 27.75 28.72 7.54
C SER A 25 26.95 28.13 8.71
N ALA A 26 27.61 27.68 9.77
CA ALA A 26 26.96 27.15 10.98
C ALA A 26 26.30 28.26 11.82
N ALA A 27 26.92 29.45 11.92
CA ALA A 27 26.34 30.60 12.60
C ALA A 27 25.19 31.24 11.78
N LEU A 28 25.25 31.23 10.44
CA LEU A 28 24.14 31.68 9.59
C LEU A 28 22.97 30.67 9.65
N LEU A 29 23.23 29.36 9.72
CA LEU A 29 22.18 28.35 9.95
C LEU A 29 21.52 28.47 11.34
N ALA A 30 22.30 28.80 12.38
CA ALA A 30 21.79 28.99 13.74
C ALA A 30 21.03 30.33 13.91
N CYS A 31 21.37 31.38 13.16
CA CYS A 31 20.68 32.66 13.20
C CYS A 31 19.50 32.79 12.22
N LEU A 32 19.35 31.89 11.23
CA LEU A 32 18.18 31.83 10.35
C LEU A 32 17.00 31.03 10.96
N GLY A 33 17.20 30.37 12.10
CA GLY A 33 16.16 29.58 12.79
C GLY A 33 14.98 30.37 13.39
N ASN A 34 14.89 31.69 13.16
CA ASN A 34 13.80 32.54 13.67
C ASN A 34 13.30 33.60 12.66
N PHE A 35 13.51 33.41 11.36
CA PHE A 35 12.71 34.12 10.35
C PHE A 35 11.54 33.24 9.94
N SER A 36 10.53 33.15 10.80
CA SER A 36 9.20 32.75 10.38
C SER A 36 8.62 33.91 9.57
N TYR A 37 8.82 33.94 8.24
CA TYR A 37 7.76 34.53 7.43
C TYR A 37 6.58 33.60 7.69
N ALA A 38 5.58 34.06 8.45
CA ALA A 38 4.32 33.36 8.53
C ALA A 38 3.82 33.30 7.09
N GLN A 39 3.99 32.14 6.46
CA GLN A 39 3.67 31.97 5.07
C GLN A 39 2.17 32.16 4.96
N SER A 40 1.77 33.26 4.31
CA SER A 40 0.36 33.51 4.11
C SER A 40 -0.11 32.50 3.07
N LEU A 41 -1.03 31.62 3.46
CA LEU A 41 -1.64 30.64 2.59
C LEU A 41 -3.06 31.10 2.23
N ASP A 42 -3.55 30.69 1.05
CA ASP A 42 -4.98 30.75 0.77
C ASP A 42 -5.75 29.66 1.54
N GLN A 43 -7.08 29.66 1.39
CA GLN A 43 -7.94 28.69 2.09
C GLN A 43 -7.59 27.23 1.76
N TYR A 44 -7.07 26.94 0.56
CA TYR A 44 -6.72 25.60 0.10
C TYR A 44 -5.28 25.20 0.45
N GLY A 45 -4.48 26.09 1.07
CA GLY A 45 -3.08 25.84 1.40
C GLY A 45 -2.07 26.30 0.35
N GLY A 46 -2.50 27.02 -0.70
CA GLY A 46 -1.62 27.61 -1.70
C GLY A 46 -0.85 28.81 -1.16
N ASN A 47 0.41 28.98 -1.55
CA ASN A 47 1.26 30.07 -1.07
C ASN A 47 0.91 31.39 -1.77
N LEU A 48 0.45 32.40 -1.03
CA LEU A 48 0.04 33.70 -1.60
C LEU A 48 1.17 34.44 -2.34
N SER A 49 2.44 34.12 -2.06
CA SER A 49 3.58 34.69 -2.78
C SER A 49 3.82 34.06 -4.15
N ILE A 50 3.26 32.88 -4.41
CA ILE A 50 3.40 32.14 -5.67
C ILE A 50 2.09 32.31 -6.45
N VAL A 51 2.05 33.34 -7.29
CA VAL A 51 0.84 33.71 -8.04
C VAL A 51 0.80 32.94 -9.35
N GLY A 52 -0.21 32.09 -9.51
CA GLY A 52 -0.55 31.40 -10.77
C GLY A 52 -1.83 31.96 -11.39
N THR A 53 -2.35 31.27 -12.39
CA THR A 53 -3.59 31.67 -13.08
C THR A 53 -4.81 31.34 -12.23
N ASN A 54 -5.65 32.34 -11.91
CA ASN A 54 -6.92 32.06 -11.23
C ASN A 54 -7.98 31.54 -12.21
N THR A 55 -8.12 30.22 -12.29
CA THR A 55 -9.12 29.54 -13.14
C THR A 55 -10.38 29.12 -12.37
N GLY A 56 -10.39 29.25 -11.04
CA GLY A 56 -11.43 28.66 -10.20
C GLY A 56 -11.42 27.13 -10.18
N ALA A 57 -10.31 26.49 -10.60
CA ALA A 57 -10.09 25.04 -10.68
C ALA A 57 -8.63 24.68 -10.32
N TRP A 58 -8.42 23.45 -9.87
CA TRP A 58 -7.07 22.90 -9.68
C TRP A 58 -6.40 22.69 -11.03
N HIS A 59 -5.12 23.05 -11.18
CA HIS A 59 -4.35 22.80 -12.41
C HIS A 59 -2.84 22.88 -12.18
N ALA A 60 -2.05 22.22 -13.03
CA ALA A 60 -0.60 22.35 -13.01
C ALA A 60 -0.15 23.57 -13.82
N GLU A 61 0.80 24.35 -13.30
CA GLU A 61 1.35 25.54 -13.98
C GLU A 61 2.87 25.65 -13.75
N LYS A 62 3.61 26.06 -14.80
CA LYS A 62 5.00 26.49 -14.67
C LYS A 62 5.02 27.93 -14.15
N ILE A 63 5.54 28.14 -12.95
CA ILE A 63 5.68 29.48 -12.33
C ILE A 63 7.17 29.72 -12.08
N GLY A 64 7.75 30.63 -12.87
CA GLY A 64 9.21 30.84 -12.85
C GLY A 64 9.94 29.63 -13.41
N ASN A 65 10.82 29.03 -12.63
CA ASN A 65 11.63 27.86 -13.00
C ASN A 65 11.11 26.52 -12.47
N ARG A 66 9.87 26.47 -11.95
CA ARG A 66 9.31 25.29 -11.28
C ARG A 66 7.84 25.07 -11.64
N TRP A 67 7.45 23.81 -11.66
CA TRP A 67 6.05 23.39 -11.71
C TRP A 67 5.39 23.44 -10.31
N PHE A 68 4.15 23.94 -10.26
CA PHE A 68 3.31 23.92 -9.07
C PHE A 68 1.92 23.40 -9.40
N LEU A 69 1.26 22.81 -8.40
CA LEU A 69 -0.19 22.66 -8.43
C LEU A 69 -0.82 23.98 -7.99
N VAL A 70 -1.62 24.60 -8.83
CA VAL A 70 -2.30 25.87 -8.55
C VAL A 70 -3.68 25.58 -7.99
N THR A 71 -3.98 26.20 -6.85
CA THR A 71 -5.28 26.10 -6.16
C THR A 71 -6.39 26.77 -6.96
N PRO A 72 -7.68 26.50 -6.67
CA PRO A 72 -8.79 27.23 -7.26
C PRO A 72 -8.78 28.73 -6.97
N ALA A 73 -8.03 29.19 -5.96
CA ALA A 73 -7.86 30.61 -5.66
C ALA A 73 -6.70 31.26 -6.46
N GLY A 74 -5.94 30.49 -7.26
CA GLY A 74 -4.89 30.99 -8.15
C GLY A 74 -3.49 31.05 -7.53
N HIS A 75 -3.21 30.28 -6.48
CA HIS A 75 -1.89 30.28 -5.82
C HIS A 75 -1.20 28.93 -5.96
N GLY A 76 0.11 28.95 -6.17
CA GLY A 76 0.93 27.74 -6.29
C GLY A 76 1.11 27.03 -4.95
N MET A 77 0.98 25.70 -4.99
CA MET A 77 1.16 24.79 -3.87
C MET A 77 2.16 23.71 -4.25
N PHE A 78 3.14 23.47 -3.38
CA PHE A 78 3.87 22.21 -3.35
C PHE A 78 3.09 21.22 -2.49
N VAL A 79 2.62 20.12 -3.07
CA VAL A 79 1.75 19.16 -2.38
C VAL A 79 2.57 18.33 -1.40
N VAL A 80 2.14 18.27 -0.15
CA VAL A 80 2.70 17.41 0.89
C VAL A 80 1.55 16.62 1.49
N ALA A 81 1.38 15.40 1.01
CA ALA A 81 0.21 14.57 1.27
C ALA A 81 0.54 13.36 2.15
N LEU A 82 -0.45 12.94 2.94
CA LEU A 82 -0.41 11.68 3.69
C LEU A 82 -1.59 10.82 3.26
N SER A 83 -1.34 9.63 2.70
CA SER A 83 -2.40 8.71 2.30
C SER A 83 -3.08 8.06 3.49
N LEU A 84 -4.26 7.47 3.27
CA LEU A 84 -5.00 6.69 4.27
C LEU A 84 -5.31 7.47 5.56
N VAL A 85 -5.65 8.76 5.46
CA VAL A 85 -6.23 9.50 6.60
C VAL A 85 -7.66 9.00 6.80
N THR A 86 -7.77 7.81 7.39
CA THR A 86 -9.04 7.12 7.64
C THR A 86 -8.98 6.26 8.89
N ASP A 87 -10.12 6.00 9.53
CA ASP A 87 -10.24 5.15 10.73
C ASP A 87 -10.94 3.81 10.47
N THR A 88 -11.30 3.55 9.21
CA THR A 88 -12.02 2.35 8.77
C THR A 88 -11.11 1.28 8.20
N LEU A 89 -9.88 1.65 7.90
CA LEU A 89 -8.83 0.78 7.38
C LEU A 89 -7.70 0.75 8.43
N GLY A 90 -6.92 -0.32 8.43
CA GLY A 90 -5.85 -0.52 9.41
C GLY A 90 -5.80 -1.95 9.92
N GLY A 91 -4.68 -2.33 10.52
CA GLY A 91 -4.54 -3.65 11.12
C GLY A 91 -4.83 -3.65 12.61
N ASP A 92 -5.06 -4.85 13.13
CA ASP A 92 -5.26 -5.08 14.55
C ASP A 92 -3.91 -5.15 15.25
N HIS A 93 -3.85 -4.63 16.47
CA HIS A 93 -2.72 -4.93 17.36
C HIS A 93 -3.02 -6.18 18.19
N HIS A 94 -1.98 -6.74 18.81
CA HIS A 94 -2.11 -7.88 19.70
C HIS A 94 -1.43 -7.54 21.02
N ARG A 95 -2.20 -7.12 22.03
CA ARG A 95 -1.68 -6.69 23.33
C ARG A 95 -2.27 -7.51 24.45
N ALA A 96 -1.45 -7.86 25.43
CA ALA A 96 -1.98 -8.41 26.67
C ALA A 96 -2.58 -7.35 27.60
N PHE A 97 -3.48 -7.80 28.47
CA PHE A 97 -3.96 -6.98 29.57
C PHE A 97 -2.89 -6.88 30.67
N ASP A 98 -2.86 -5.73 31.34
CA ASP A 98 -1.90 -5.42 32.41
C ASP A 98 -2.15 -6.25 33.67
N ALA A 99 -3.34 -6.83 33.81
CA ALA A 99 -3.72 -7.69 34.92
C ALA A 99 -4.85 -8.65 34.54
N VAL A 100 -4.73 -9.93 34.87
CA VAL A 100 -5.85 -10.89 34.84
C VAL A 100 -5.85 -11.72 36.13
N TYR A 101 -6.96 -11.70 36.85
CA TYR A 101 -7.11 -12.42 38.11
C TYR A 101 -8.37 -13.27 38.14
N LEU A 102 -8.31 -14.41 38.83
CA LEU A 102 -9.48 -15.15 39.23
C LEU A 102 -9.65 -15.07 40.75
N GLN A 103 -10.90 -14.93 41.17
CA GLN A 103 -11.31 -14.98 42.57
C GLN A 103 -12.37 -16.08 42.73
N ASP A 104 -12.17 -16.97 43.67
CA ASP A 104 -13.21 -17.94 44.04
C ASP A 104 -14.37 -17.26 44.79
N ALA A 105 -15.50 -17.94 44.88
CA ALA A 105 -16.66 -17.44 45.63
C ALA A 105 -16.40 -17.18 47.14
N SER A 106 -15.30 -17.69 47.71
CA SER A 106 -14.90 -17.44 49.10
C SER A 106 -14.04 -16.18 49.24
N GLY A 107 -13.71 -15.52 48.12
CA GLY A 107 -12.95 -14.29 48.07
C GLY A 107 -11.44 -14.49 47.91
N ASN A 108 -10.96 -15.73 47.76
CA ASN A 108 -9.55 -16.02 47.57
C ASN A 108 -9.15 -15.82 46.12
N PHE A 109 -8.06 -15.10 45.91
CA PHE A 109 -7.50 -14.90 44.58
C PHE A 109 -6.54 -16.02 44.23
N THR A 110 -6.48 -16.37 42.95
CA THR A 110 -5.36 -17.14 42.43
C THR A 110 -4.05 -16.40 42.66
N ALA A 111 -2.93 -17.14 42.74
CA ALA A 111 -1.63 -16.55 42.54
C ALA A 111 -1.68 -15.81 41.19
N GLY A 112 -1.68 -14.48 41.25
CA GLY A 112 -1.86 -13.66 40.08
C GLY A 112 -0.73 -13.92 39.09
N LEU A 113 -1.07 -14.01 37.82
CA LEU A 113 -0.05 -13.87 36.79
C LEU A 113 0.15 -12.38 36.64
N GLY A 114 1.19 -11.84 37.29
CA GLY A 114 1.68 -10.49 37.01
C GLY A 114 2.33 -10.38 35.62
N ARG A 115 1.93 -11.24 34.68
CA ARG A 115 2.45 -11.33 33.32
C ARG A 115 1.30 -11.49 32.32
N PRO A 116 1.41 -10.85 31.15
CA PRO A 116 0.62 -11.09 29.95
C PRO A 116 0.22 -12.54 29.65
N ALA A 117 -1.01 -12.73 29.17
CA ALA A 117 -1.59 -13.97 28.67
C ALA A 117 -1.15 -14.23 27.21
N GLU A 118 0.05 -14.75 27.00
CA GLU A 118 0.65 -14.67 25.66
C GLU A 118 0.67 -16.01 24.89
N ASP A 119 0.49 -17.19 25.53
CA ASP A 119 0.68 -18.48 24.85
C ASP A 119 -0.51 -18.89 23.93
N PRO A 120 -0.29 -19.03 22.60
CA PRO A 120 -1.31 -19.46 21.66
C PRO A 120 -1.48 -20.99 21.57
N LEU A 121 -0.80 -21.83 22.35
CA LEU A 121 -0.95 -23.30 22.25
C LEU A 121 -0.77 -24.06 23.58
N LYS A 122 -0.37 -23.42 24.66
CA LYS A 122 -0.46 -23.97 26.01
C LYS A 122 -1.37 -23.12 26.86
N SER A 123 -2.26 -23.82 27.54
CA SER A 123 -3.26 -23.34 28.49
C SER A 123 -2.74 -22.26 29.45
N ASP A 124 -2.77 -20.99 29.02
CA ASP A 124 -2.28 -19.87 29.82
C ASP A 124 -3.45 -19.04 30.39
N VAL A 125 -3.12 -18.36 31.47
CA VAL A 125 -3.94 -17.62 32.44
C VAL A 125 -4.59 -18.46 33.54
N VAL A 126 -5.23 -19.58 33.20
CA VAL A 126 -6.15 -20.23 34.17
C VAL A 126 -5.84 -21.71 34.45
N MET A 127 -5.07 -22.37 33.58
CA MET A 127 -4.80 -23.82 33.69
C MET A 127 -3.61 -24.22 34.57
N GLY A 128 -3.11 -23.31 35.41
CA GLY A 128 -2.02 -23.61 36.36
C GLY A 128 -2.35 -23.39 37.83
N SER A 129 -3.43 -22.67 38.15
CA SER A 129 -3.73 -22.21 39.52
C SER A 129 -4.80 -23.04 40.24
N GLY A 130 -5.52 -23.91 39.51
CA GLY A 130 -6.64 -24.69 40.05
C GLY A 130 -7.94 -23.90 40.23
N ALA A 131 -7.97 -22.60 39.92
CA ALA A 131 -9.21 -21.82 39.96
C ALA A 131 -9.99 -21.95 38.66
N THR A 132 -11.32 -21.99 38.80
CA THR A 132 -12.26 -22.15 37.69
C THR A 132 -13.34 -21.08 37.78
N LEU A 133 -13.92 -20.66 36.65
CA LEU A 133 -15.17 -19.89 36.64
C LEU A 133 -16.36 -20.86 36.67
N ARG A 134 -16.55 -21.58 37.78
CA ARG A 134 -17.56 -22.66 37.83
C ARG A 134 -18.74 -22.30 38.70
N ASN A 135 -18.48 -21.90 39.93
CA ASN A 135 -19.48 -21.73 40.97
C ASN A 135 -20.04 -20.31 40.94
N VAL A 136 -21.27 -20.15 41.41
CA VAL A 136 -21.85 -18.82 41.61
C VAL A 136 -20.97 -18.04 42.59
N GLY A 137 -20.55 -16.83 42.19
CA GLY A 137 -19.62 -15.99 42.95
C GLY A 137 -18.18 -16.01 42.45
N ASP A 138 -17.77 -17.03 41.68
CA ASP A 138 -16.45 -17.02 41.03
C ASP A 138 -16.36 -15.81 40.10
N THR A 139 -15.21 -15.13 40.08
CA THR A 139 -15.05 -13.84 39.38
C THR A 139 -13.75 -13.81 38.59
N ILE A 140 -13.81 -13.32 37.35
CA ILE A 140 -12.64 -12.91 36.55
C ILE A 140 -12.49 -11.40 36.57
N TYR A 141 -11.28 -10.90 36.79
CA TYR A 141 -10.91 -9.49 36.70
C TYR A 141 -9.96 -9.31 35.52
N ILE A 142 -10.22 -8.30 34.68
CA ILE A 142 -9.41 -7.92 33.53
C ILE A 142 -9.05 -6.45 33.70
N GLY A 143 -7.77 -6.17 33.90
CA GLY A 143 -7.24 -4.85 34.21
C GLY A 143 -6.38 -4.28 33.09
N SER A 144 -6.54 -3.00 32.82
CA SER A 144 -5.77 -2.26 31.83
C SER A 144 -5.39 -0.87 32.36
N LEU A 145 -4.17 -0.40 32.08
CA LEU A 145 -3.75 0.97 32.36
C LEU A 145 -4.46 1.99 31.45
N LEU A 146 -4.95 1.53 30.30
CA LEU A 146 -5.77 2.29 29.35
C LEU A 146 -7.25 1.88 29.45
N PRO A 147 -8.21 2.74 29.14
CA PRO A 147 -9.63 2.34 29.09
C PRO A 147 -10.00 1.48 27.86
N SER A 148 -9.05 0.79 27.20
CA SER A 148 -9.30 -0.03 26.00
C SER A 148 -9.90 -1.39 26.35
N PHE A 149 -11.20 -1.57 26.05
CA PHE A 149 -11.96 -2.82 26.27
C PHE A 149 -12.97 -3.05 25.12
N THR A 150 -12.61 -2.61 23.92
CA THR A 150 -13.45 -2.57 22.72
C THR A 150 -13.15 -3.70 21.74
N GLY A 151 -12.07 -4.46 21.96
CA GLY A 151 -11.71 -5.62 21.14
C GLY A 151 -11.13 -6.78 21.96
N VAL A 152 -11.86 -7.27 22.96
CA VAL A 152 -11.37 -8.29 23.88
C VAL A 152 -11.53 -9.69 23.30
N TYR A 153 -10.42 -10.34 23.01
CA TYR A 153 -10.41 -11.70 22.47
C TYR A 153 -10.23 -12.73 23.58
N PHE A 154 -11.07 -13.76 23.55
CA PHE A 154 -11.03 -14.93 24.41
C PHE A 154 -10.81 -16.17 23.55
N TRP A 155 -9.86 -17.02 23.93
CA TRP A 155 -9.79 -18.37 23.41
C TRP A 155 -9.68 -19.36 24.53
N LEU A 156 -10.52 -20.39 24.44
CA LEU A 156 -10.72 -21.38 25.46
C LEU A 156 -10.24 -22.74 24.93
N SER A 157 -9.65 -23.54 25.80
CA SER A 157 -9.40 -24.96 25.51
C SER A 157 -10.64 -25.81 25.79
N GLN A 158 -11.53 -25.32 26.66
CA GLN A 158 -12.83 -25.91 26.96
C GLN A 158 -13.87 -24.80 27.15
N LEU A 159 -14.97 -24.89 26.41
CA LEU A 159 -16.13 -24.02 26.60
C LEU A 159 -16.86 -24.35 27.91
N GLY A 160 -17.50 -23.33 28.46
CA GLY A 160 -18.47 -23.49 29.52
C GLY A 160 -19.73 -24.19 29.02
N VAL A 161 -20.53 -24.74 29.95
CA VAL A 161 -21.88 -25.23 29.64
C VAL A 161 -22.87 -24.71 30.68
N GLY A 162 -23.85 -23.93 30.20
CA GLY A 162 -25.04 -23.54 30.96
C GLY A 162 -24.79 -22.53 32.07
N GLY A 163 -23.62 -21.88 32.11
CA GLY A 163 -23.32 -20.85 33.08
C GLY A 163 -23.75 -19.46 32.62
N LYS A 164 -23.82 -18.51 33.56
CA LYS A 164 -24.09 -17.10 33.27
C LYS A 164 -23.09 -16.21 33.98
N ILE A 165 -22.60 -15.19 33.27
CA ILE A 165 -21.65 -14.21 33.79
C ILE A 165 -22.28 -12.81 33.68
N THR A 166 -22.33 -12.10 34.80
CA THR A 166 -22.72 -10.69 34.81
C THR A 166 -21.46 -9.83 34.86
N TRP A 167 -21.36 -8.87 33.94
CA TRP A 167 -20.17 -8.03 33.78
C TRP A 167 -20.32 -6.67 34.45
N TYR A 168 -19.22 -6.18 35.01
CA TYR A 168 -19.13 -4.91 35.73
C TYR A 168 -17.89 -4.14 35.29
N TYR A 169 -17.91 -2.83 35.47
CA TYR A 169 -16.73 -1.96 35.31
C TYR A 169 -16.42 -1.23 36.62
N SER A 170 -15.15 -0.81 36.77
CA SER A 170 -14.67 -0.09 37.95
C SER A 170 -15.18 1.35 38.02
N LYS A 171 -15.67 1.74 39.19
CA LYS A 171 -16.08 3.13 39.52
C LYS A 171 -15.18 3.81 40.55
N GLY A 172 -14.07 3.18 40.86
CA GLY A 172 -13.14 3.55 41.93
C GLY A 172 -12.85 2.36 42.85
N PRO A 173 -12.02 2.55 43.89
CA PRO A 173 -11.62 1.46 44.79
C PRO A 173 -12.82 0.76 45.40
N ASN A 174 -12.91 -0.56 45.20
CA ASN A 174 -14.01 -1.42 45.67
C ASN A 174 -15.43 -1.01 45.21
N SER A 175 -15.56 -0.13 44.20
CA SER A 175 -16.83 0.35 43.67
C SER A 175 -17.02 -0.15 42.24
N TRP A 176 -18.20 -0.72 41.96
CA TRP A 176 -18.49 -1.39 40.69
C TRP A 176 -19.87 -1.00 40.18
N ALA A 177 -20.03 -0.87 38.87
CA ALA A 177 -21.33 -0.75 38.22
C ALA A 177 -21.53 -1.82 37.15
N LEU A 178 -22.81 -2.16 36.92
CA LEU A 178 -23.21 -3.06 35.85
C LEU A 178 -22.81 -2.47 34.50
N LEU A 179 -22.18 -3.30 33.66
CA LEU A 179 -21.87 -2.96 32.28
C LEU A 179 -23.18 -2.63 31.53
N GLN A 180 -23.23 -1.44 30.90
CA GLN A 180 -24.45 -0.93 30.23
C GLN A 180 -25.72 -0.94 31.09
N GLY A 181 -25.60 -0.88 32.43
CA GLY A 181 -26.72 -0.95 33.37
C GLY A 181 -27.41 -2.31 33.48
N THR A 182 -27.06 -3.28 32.64
CA THR A 182 -27.68 -4.61 32.56
C THR A 182 -26.71 -5.74 32.90
N GLY A 183 -25.42 -5.43 32.98
CA GLY A 183 -24.33 -6.39 33.14
C GLY A 183 -24.01 -7.16 31.86
N LYS A 184 -24.54 -6.72 30.72
CA LYS A 184 -24.28 -7.32 29.41
C LYS A 184 -23.23 -6.50 28.63
N PRO A 185 -22.33 -7.17 27.88
CA PRO A 185 -21.48 -6.51 26.90
C PRO A 185 -22.26 -5.76 25.82
N TYR A 186 -21.57 -4.88 25.11
CA TYR A 186 -22.15 -4.11 24.01
C TYR A 186 -22.37 -5.00 22.78
N GLY A 187 -23.59 -5.05 22.21
CA GLY A 187 -23.91 -5.96 21.10
C GLY A 187 -25.05 -5.50 20.20
N THR A 188 -24.70 -5.05 18.99
CA THR A 188 -25.62 -4.88 17.84
C THR A 188 -24.99 -5.19 16.47
N LEU A 189 -23.72 -5.61 16.40
CA LEU A 189 -23.01 -5.87 15.13
C LEU A 189 -22.55 -7.33 15.04
N SER A 190 -22.66 -7.92 13.84
CA SER A 190 -22.25 -9.30 13.51
C SER A 190 -20.77 -9.62 13.78
N SER A 191 -19.93 -8.61 14.03
CA SER A 191 -18.52 -8.74 14.40
C SER A 191 -18.24 -8.71 15.91
N SER A 192 -19.27 -8.56 16.77
CA SER A 192 -19.13 -8.36 18.23
C SER A 192 -19.09 -9.68 19.02
N GLY A 193 -18.71 -10.78 18.37
CA GLY A 193 -18.68 -12.12 18.96
C GLY A 193 -19.99 -12.89 18.85
N LYS A 194 -19.89 -14.21 19.02
CA LYS A 194 -21.06 -15.11 18.94
C LYS A 194 -21.86 -15.04 20.24
N LEU A 195 -23.17 -14.86 20.07
CA LEU A 195 -24.16 -14.84 21.14
C LEU A 195 -24.70 -16.25 21.40
N ASN A 196 -25.01 -16.52 22.66
CA ASN A 196 -25.84 -17.65 23.05
C ASN A 196 -27.26 -17.51 22.48
N ALA A 197 -28.02 -18.62 22.48
CA ALA A 197 -29.42 -18.62 22.03
C ALA A 197 -30.33 -17.65 22.81
N ASP A 198 -29.98 -17.32 24.06
CA ASP A 198 -30.68 -16.33 24.89
C ASP A 198 -30.14 -14.89 24.73
N GLY A 199 -29.27 -14.65 23.74
CA GLY A 199 -28.71 -13.34 23.41
C GLY A 199 -27.63 -12.86 24.40
N SER A 200 -26.98 -13.78 25.11
CA SER A 200 -25.93 -13.47 26.09
C SER A 200 -24.52 -13.85 25.62
N TYR A 201 -23.51 -13.30 26.31
CA TYR A 201 -22.08 -13.60 26.11
C TYR A 201 -21.51 -14.33 27.33
N TYR A 202 -21.99 -15.55 27.56
CA TYR A 202 -21.42 -16.47 28.54
C TYR A 202 -20.51 -17.42 27.77
N MET A 203 -19.33 -17.76 28.30
CA MET A 203 -18.20 -18.45 27.65
C MET A 203 -18.50 -19.89 27.16
N ASP A 204 -19.68 -20.10 26.57
CA ASP A 204 -20.32 -21.34 26.16
C ASP A 204 -20.35 -21.49 24.64
N VAL A 205 -20.22 -20.39 23.90
CA VAL A 205 -20.15 -20.37 22.44
C VAL A 205 -19.06 -19.43 21.94
N GLY A 206 -18.51 -19.79 20.80
CA GLY A 206 -17.52 -19.02 20.03
C GLY A 206 -17.61 -19.40 18.57
N ASP A 207 -16.98 -18.60 17.71
CA ASP A 207 -16.88 -18.78 16.26
C ASP A 207 -15.93 -17.72 15.69
N TYR A 208 -14.70 -17.72 16.20
CA TYR A 208 -13.73 -16.70 15.88
C TYR A 208 -12.38 -17.30 15.50
N LEU A 209 -11.36 -16.45 15.41
CA LEU A 209 -10.00 -16.83 15.09
C LEU A 209 -9.35 -17.57 16.27
N ALA A 210 -8.77 -18.74 16.07
CA ALA A 210 -7.87 -19.38 17.04
C ALA A 210 -6.62 -19.91 16.36
N PRO A 211 -5.53 -20.16 17.09
CA PRO A 211 -4.36 -20.85 16.59
C PRO A 211 -4.72 -22.24 16.01
N ASP A 212 -4.28 -22.50 14.78
CA ASP A 212 -4.38 -23.79 14.12
C ASP A 212 -3.47 -24.79 14.85
N PRO A 213 -3.94 -26.01 15.17
CA PRO A 213 -3.16 -26.94 15.98
C PRO A 213 -1.90 -27.48 15.29
N VAL A 214 -1.79 -27.34 13.96
CA VAL A 214 -0.64 -27.84 13.19
C VAL A 214 0.38 -26.73 12.95
N THR A 215 -0.09 -25.54 12.60
CA THR A 215 0.74 -24.42 12.18
C THR A 215 0.89 -23.32 13.23
N GLY A 216 -0.02 -23.27 14.21
CA GLY A 216 -0.10 -22.22 15.23
C GLY A 216 -0.57 -20.85 14.69
N PHE A 217 -0.83 -20.74 13.39
CA PHE A 217 -1.36 -19.54 12.77
C PHE A 217 -2.87 -19.38 12.98
N GLY A 218 -3.40 -18.17 12.84
CA GLY A 218 -4.82 -17.94 13.09
C GLY A 218 -5.72 -18.57 12.03
N ALA A 219 -6.53 -19.57 12.41
CA ALA A 219 -7.61 -20.16 11.62
C ALA A 219 -9.00 -19.71 12.11
N GLY A 220 -9.86 -19.27 11.18
CA GLY A 220 -11.22 -18.84 11.50
C GLY A 220 -12.16 -20.01 11.81
N GLY A 221 -13.30 -19.71 12.44
CA GLY A 221 -14.36 -20.69 12.68
C GLY A 221 -14.13 -21.60 13.89
N ASN A 222 -13.25 -21.22 14.82
CA ASN A 222 -13.00 -22.03 16.02
C ASN A 222 -14.13 -21.82 17.05
N PRO A 223 -14.84 -22.89 17.46
CA PRO A 223 -15.97 -22.77 18.38
C PRO A 223 -15.55 -22.34 19.78
N ASN A 224 -14.28 -22.50 20.16
CA ASN A 224 -13.78 -22.14 21.47
C ASN A 224 -13.17 -20.72 21.52
N ALA A 225 -13.18 -19.98 20.42
CA ALA A 225 -12.67 -18.61 20.35
C ALA A 225 -13.82 -17.62 20.17
N ASN A 226 -13.78 -16.52 20.90
CA ASN A 226 -14.77 -15.46 20.85
C ASN A 226 -14.11 -14.07 20.95
N PHE A 227 -14.78 -13.06 20.41
CA PHE A 227 -14.33 -11.67 20.43
C PHE A 227 -15.45 -10.82 21.03
N ILE A 228 -15.22 -10.21 22.18
CA ILE A 228 -16.23 -9.51 22.96
C ILE A 228 -15.92 -8.01 22.99
N ARG A 229 -16.93 -7.20 22.66
CA ARG A 229 -16.90 -5.75 22.90
C ARG A 229 -17.61 -5.43 24.22
N PHE A 230 -16.88 -5.02 25.26
CA PHE A 230 -17.51 -4.63 26.51
C PHE A 230 -18.15 -3.23 26.43
N PHE A 231 -17.51 -2.33 25.70
CA PHE A 231 -18.00 -0.97 25.45
C PHE A 231 -18.19 -0.72 23.95
N GLY A 232 -19.03 0.27 23.65
CA GLY A 232 -19.33 0.71 22.28
C GLY A 232 -20.15 2.01 22.29
N PRO A 233 -20.34 2.64 21.12
CA PRO A 233 -20.97 3.95 21.02
C PRO A 233 -22.48 3.88 21.33
N LYS A 234 -23.01 4.84 22.10
CA LYS A 234 -24.46 5.01 22.29
C LYS A 234 -25.06 5.82 21.13
N TRP A 235 -25.49 5.17 20.06
CA TRP A 235 -25.90 5.85 18.81
C TRP A 235 -27.02 6.91 18.97
N ARG A 236 -26.81 8.03 18.27
CA ARG A 236 -27.57 9.30 18.26
C ARG A 236 -29.09 9.20 18.04
N TYR A 237 -29.60 8.14 17.41
CA TYR A 237 -31.04 8.00 17.09
C TYR A 237 -31.91 7.61 18.29
N LEU A 238 -31.32 7.26 19.42
CA LEU A 238 -32.02 6.96 20.68
C LEU A 238 -31.83 8.07 21.74
N GLY A 239 -31.36 9.26 21.34
CA GLY A 239 -31.07 10.35 22.27
C GLY A 239 -29.82 10.14 23.14
N GLY A 240 -28.89 9.26 22.73
CA GLY A 240 -27.61 9.01 23.40
C GLY A 240 -26.50 9.99 23.03
N ASP A 241 -25.47 10.08 23.87
CA ASP A 241 -24.21 10.78 23.56
C ASP A 241 -23.25 9.83 22.80
N ASN A 242 -22.40 10.33 21.90
CA ASN A 242 -21.44 9.49 21.18
C ASN A 242 -20.30 8.94 22.07
N SER A 243 -20.49 8.96 23.40
CA SER A 243 -19.53 8.43 24.37
C SER A 243 -19.47 6.91 24.28
N VAL A 244 -18.25 6.39 24.41
CA VAL A 244 -17.97 4.94 24.42
C VAL A 244 -17.96 4.43 25.86
N TYR A 245 -17.42 5.24 26.77
CA TYR A 245 -17.25 4.90 28.18
C TYR A 245 -18.18 5.71 29.08
N PRO A 246 -18.72 5.10 30.15
CA PRO A 246 -19.38 5.84 31.22
C PRO A 246 -18.45 6.89 31.86
N ALA A 247 -18.99 8.05 32.23
CA ALA A 247 -18.22 9.14 32.85
C ALA A 247 -17.60 8.78 34.22
N ASP A 248 -18.13 7.77 34.88
CA ASP A 248 -17.64 7.22 36.13
C ASP A 248 -16.79 5.96 35.96
N PHE A 249 -16.41 5.58 34.73
CA PHE A 249 -15.42 4.53 34.50
C PHE A 249 -14.03 5.08 34.83
N VAL A 250 -13.49 4.69 35.98
CA VAL A 250 -12.23 5.22 36.51
C VAL A 250 -11.31 4.09 37.01
N PRO A 251 -9.98 4.32 37.07
CA PRO A 251 -9.06 3.33 37.62
C PRO A 251 -9.37 3.01 39.09
N ALA A 252 -9.19 1.74 39.46
CA ALA A 252 -9.32 1.24 40.82
C ALA A 252 -8.11 0.39 41.17
N ALA A 253 -7.72 0.34 42.45
CA ALA A 253 -6.80 -0.67 42.96
C ALA A 253 -7.59 -1.87 43.48
N LEU A 254 -7.01 -3.06 43.39
CA LEU A 254 -7.52 -4.28 44.00
C LEU A 254 -6.62 -4.68 45.18
N SER A 255 -7.12 -5.53 46.10
CA SER A 255 -6.33 -5.93 47.28
C SER A 255 -5.06 -6.72 46.94
N MET A 256 -4.98 -7.34 45.76
CA MET A 256 -3.84 -8.11 45.24
C MET A 256 -3.04 -7.35 44.19
N ASP A 257 -3.56 -6.20 43.72
CA ASP A 257 -2.94 -5.34 42.72
C ASP A 257 -3.10 -3.88 43.16
N PRO A 258 -2.10 -3.33 43.86
CA PRO A 258 -2.18 -1.98 44.39
C PRO A 258 -2.07 -0.90 43.30
N THR A 259 -1.67 -1.26 42.08
CA THR A 259 -1.50 -0.30 40.98
C THR A 259 -2.87 -0.03 40.34
N PRO A 260 -3.41 1.20 40.42
CA PRO A 260 -4.74 1.48 39.89
C PRO A 260 -4.83 1.22 38.38
N LYS A 261 -5.83 0.44 37.98
CA LYS A 261 -6.13 0.11 36.59
C LYS A 261 -7.62 0.28 36.31
N PHE A 262 -7.98 0.51 35.07
CA PHE A 262 -9.35 0.31 34.62
C PHE A 262 -9.65 -1.19 34.66
N TYR A 263 -10.73 -1.58 35.33
CA TYR A 263 -11.12 -2.98 35.40
C TYR A 263 -12.48 -3.23 34.78
N VAL A 264 -12.56 -4.32 34.02
CA VAL A 264 -13.80 -5.04 33.76
C VAL A 264 -13.75 -6.34 34.56
N LYS A 265 -14.84 -6.70 35.25
CA LYS A 265 -14.96 -7.99 35.94
C LYS A 265 -16.20 -8.75 35.53
N GLY A 266 -16.10 -10.06 35.44
CA GLY A 266 -17.22 -10.97 35.16
C GLY A 266 -17.47 -11.86 36.38
N VAL A 267 -18.68 -11.79 36.95
CA VAL A 267 -19.10 -12.60 38.10
C VAL A 267 -20.03 -13.71 37.62
N VAL A 268 -19.73 -14.97 37.98
CA VAL A 268 -20.60 -16.11 37.70
C VAL A 268 -21.87 -15.96 38.54
N THR A 269 -23.01 -15.77 37.87
CA THR A 269 -24.34 -15.65 38.51
C THR A 269 -25.19 -16.90 38.35
N GLN A 270 -24.81 -17.80 37.44
CA GLN A 270 -25.35 -19.14 37.31
C GLN A 270 -24.18 -20.09 37.08
N ALA A 271 -24.07 -21.13 37.91
CA ALA A 271 -22.95 -22.04 37.85
C ALA A 271 -22.88 -22.77 36.50
N PHE A 272 -21.66 -22.98 36.03
CA PHE A 272 -21.41 -23.81 34.86
C PHE A 272 -21.43 -25.28 35.27
N THR A 273 -22.12 -26.13 34.51
CA THR A 273 -22.07 -27.58 34.71
C THR A 273 -20.68 -28.10 34.34
N THR A 274 -20.12 -27.59 33.24
CA THR A 274 -18.74 -27.72 32.79
C THR A 274 -18.07 -26.36 32.81
N ALA A 275 -17.01 -26.19 33.61
CA ALA A 275 -16.35 -24.89 33.74
C ALA A 275 -15.60 -24.51 32.45
N PRO A 276 -15.65 -23.23 32.01
CA PRO A 276 -14.80 -22.77 30.93
C PRO A 276 -13.33 -22.78 31.35
N ILE A 277 -12.45 -23.13 30.42
CA ILE A 277 -11.00 -23.12 30.62
C ILE A 277 -10.38 -22.17 29.61
N LEU A 278 -9.91 -21.02 30.12
CA LEU A 278 -9.25 -20.00 29.32
C LEU A 278 -7.85 -20.47 28.89
N ASN A 279 -7.53 -20.21 27.62
CA ASN A 279 -6.24 -20.46 27.01
C ASN A 279 -5.51 -19.15 26.69
N GLN A 280 -6.22 -18.18 26.10
CA GLN A 280 -5.67 -16.85 25.78
C GLN A 280 -6.69 -15.74 26.01
N LEU A 281 -6.22 -14.59 26.51
CA LEU A 281 -7.02 -13.38 26.72
C LEU A 281 -6.19 -12.13 26.40
N VAL A 282 -6.52 -11.45 25.32
CA VAL A 282 -5.76 -10.30 24.80
C VAL A 282 -6.69 -9.22 24.23
N ASP A 283 -6.20 -8.00 24.17
CA ASP A 283 -6.77 -6.92 23.37
C ASP A 283 -6.31 -7.09 21.91
N ARG A 284 -7.29 -7.20 21.02
CA ARG A 284 -7.13 -7.32 19.57
C ARG A 284 -7.87 -6.21 18.83
N SER A 285 -7.92 -5.03 19.43
CA SER A 285 -8.54 -3.86 18.84
C SER A 285 -7.87 -3.46 17.52
N GLY A 286 -8.69 -3.17 16.52
CA GLY A 286 -8.24 -2.56 15.26
C GLY A 286 -7.93 -1.07 15.43
N TYR A 287 -7.32 -0.45 14.42
CA TYR A 287 -7.10 1.00 14.40
C TYR A 287 -8.38 1.80 14.69
N GLY A 288 -9.52 1.42 14.08
CA GLY A 288 -10.82 2.04 14.35
C GLY A 288 -11.31 1.88 15.81
N ASP A 289 -11.01 0.76 16.46
CA ASP A 289 -11.33 0.56 17.89
C ASP A 289 -10.44 1.43 18.78
N ALA A 290 -9.16 1.63 18.40
CA ALA A 290 -8.26 2.54 19.09
C ALA A 290 -8.70 4.01 18.94
N VAL A 291 -9.09 4.43 17.73
CA VAL A 291 -9.70 5.75 17.48
C VAL A 291 -10.95 5.93 18.33
N MET A 292 -11.85 4.95 18.32
CA MET A 292 -13.04 4.97 19.17
C MET A 292 -12.66 5.13 20.66
N SER A 293 -11.65 4.40 21.14
CA SER A 293 -11.19 4.44 22.53
C SER A 293 -10.56 5.79 22.91
N LYS A 294 -9.76 6.38 22.02
CA LYS A 294 -9.02 7.64 22.27
C LYS A 294 -9.93 8.86 22.17
N TYR A 295 -10.85 8.89 21.21
CA TYR A 295 -11.67 10.08 20.90
C TYR A 295 -13.12 10.00 21.43
N GLY A 296 -13.62 8.81 21.80
CA GLY A 296 -14.97 8.58 22.31
C GLY A 296 -15.18 8.86 23.81
N GLN A 297 -14.32 9.68 24.43
CA GLN A 297 -14.38 9.99 25.87
C GLN A 297 -15.52 10.98 26.21
N PRO A 298 -16.07 10.95 27.44
CA PRO A 298 -17.06 11.93 27.90
C PRO A 298 -16.54 13.37 27.80
N ASN A 299 -17.40 14.31 27.42
CA ASN A 299 -17.15 15.76 27.27
C ASN A 299 -16.41 16.25 26.00
N THR A 300 -16.08 15.38 25.03
CA THR A 300 -15.40 15.78 23.78
C THR A 300 -16.33 15.88 22.56
N LEU A 301 -17.65 15.64 22.69
CA LEU A 301 -18.47 15.15 21.57
C LEU A 301 -19.72 15.98 21.23
N ALA A 302 -19.56 17.25 20.88
CA ALA A 302 -20.65 18.00 20.23
C ALA A 302 -21.05 17.37 18.88
N ASN A 303 -20.08 16.84 18.13
CA ASN A 303 -20.26 16.35 16.75
C ASN A 303 -19.99 14.84 16.55
N GLY A 304 -19.40 14.14 17.53
CA GLY A 304 -19.05 12.72 17.45
C GLY A 304 -17.54 12.45 17.36
N TYR A 305 -17.13 11.20 17.65
CA TYR A 305 -15.72 10.86 17.82
C TYR A 305 -14.96 10.84 16.49
N HIS A 306 -15.62 10.50 15.38
CA HIS A 306 -15.05 10.60 14.03
C HIS A 306 -14.66 12.04 13.69
N THR A 307 -15.55 13.00 13.94
CA THR A 307 -15.26 14.42 13.74
C THR A 307 -14.14 14.90 14.67
N SER A 308 -14.12 14.47 15.94
CA SER A 308 -13.05 14.80 16.89
C SER A 308 -11.70 14.26 16.43
N TRP A 309 -11.65 13.01 15.97
CA TRP A 309 -10.47 12.42 15.35
C TRP A 309 -10.04 13.22 14.11
N ALA A 310 -10.94 13.51 13.17
CA ALA A 310 -10.61 14.24 11.95
C ALA A 310 -10.09 15.67 12.22
N GLN A 311 -10.63 16.35 13.25
CA GLN A 311 -10.13 17.64 13.72
C GLN A 311 -8.70 17.52 14.26
N VAL A 312 -8.42 16.50 15.07
CA VAL A 312 -7.06 16.24 15.59
C VAL A 312 -6.10 15.85 14.48
N GLN A 313 -6.50 15.01 13.52
CA GLN A 313 -5.65 14.69 12.38
C GLN A 313 -5.37 15.94 11.53
N THR A 314 -6.35 16.82 11.32
CA THR A 314 -6.13 18.12 10.65
C THR A 314 -5.06 18.94 11.38
N GLN A 315 -5.13 19.01 12.71
CA GLN A 315 -4.15 19.73 13.52
C GLN A 315 -2.76 19.08 13.47
N ARG A 316 -2.69 17.75 13.63
CA ARG A 316 -1.45 16.96 13.51
C ARG A 316 -0.80 17.19 12.17
N LEU A 317 -1.50 16.95 11.07
CA LEU A 317 -0.98 17.11 9.72
C LEU A 317 -0.42 18.52 9.48
N ARG A 318 -1.16 19.57 9.82
CA ARG A 318 -0.65 20.96 9.73
C ARG A 318 0.56 21.17 10.62
N SER A 319 0.52 20.69 11.85
CA SER A 319 1.63 20.79 12.80
C SER A 319 2.84 19.98 12.36
N TRP A 320 2.67 18.96 11.53
CA TRP A 320 3.73 18.13 10.98
C TRP A 320 4.24 18.67 9.65
N GLY A 321 3.53 19.62 9.02
CA GLY A 321 3.93 20.25 7.75
C GLY A 321 3.26 19.63 6.51
N PHE A 322 2.32 18.70 6.70
CA PHE A 322 1.43 18.23 5.64
C PHE A 322 0.37 19.29 5.34
N ASN A 323 -0.03 19.37 4.08
CA ASN A 323 -1.03 20.33 3.61
C ASN A 323 -2.18 19.70 2.83
N THR A 324 -2.17 18.38 2.63
CA THR A 324 -3.17 17.65 1.84
C THR A 324 -3.45 16.30 2.51
N ALA A 325 -4.71 15.85 2.57
CA ALA A 325 -5.00 14.45 2.86
C ALA A 325 -4.92 13.66 1.54
N GLY A 326 -4.03 12.69 1.50
CA GLY A 326 -3.69 11.95 0.30
C GLY A 326 -4.70 10.87 -0.05
N TYR A 327 -4.31 10.03 -0.99
CA TYR A 327 -5.10 8.96 -1.57
C TYR A 327 -5.72 8.04 -0.49
N TYR A 328 -6.97 7.61 -0.70
CA TYR A 328 -7.78 6.79 0.24
C TYR A 328 -8.12 7.36 1.62
N SER A 329 -8.14 8.68 1.78
CA SER A 329 -8.55 9.35 3.02
C SER A 329 -10.09 9.38 3.24
N TYR A 330 -10.77 8.24 3.02
CA TYR A 330 -12.24 8.16 2.94
C TYR A 330 -12.99 8.68 4.17
N ARG A 331 -12.55 8.33 5.40
CA ARG A 331 -13.19 8.85 6.61
C ARG A 331 -13.01 10.36 6.72
N TYR A 332 -11.81 10.87 6.46
CA TYR A 332 -11.53 12.30 6.50
C TYR A 332 -12.42 13.06 5.51
N MET A 333 -12.51 12.55 4.27
CA MET A 333 -13.42 13.09 3.26
C MET A 333 -14.89 13.05 3.70
N SER A 334 -15.34 11.99 4.39
CA SER A 334 -16.72 11.92 4.91
C SER A 334 -17.02 12.95 6.01
N GLU A 335 -15.98 13.47 6.69
CA GLU A 335 -16.10 14.50 7.73
C GLU A 335 -15.86 15.93 7.20
N ALA A 336 -15.58 16.06 5.90
CA ALA A 336 -15.32 17.32 5.20
C ALA A 336 -16.27 18.47 5.58
N GLU A 337 -17.58 18.22 5.55
CA GLU A 337 -18.60 19.23 5.85
C GLU A 337 -18.55 19.67 7.33
N ASN A 338 -18.26 18.74 8.24
CA ASN A 338 -18.12 19.01 9.67
C ASN A 338 -16.83 19.79 10.00
N LEU A 339 -15.79 19.63 9.19
CA LEU A 339 -14.53 20.37 9.31
C LEU A 339 -14.62 21.80 8.75
N GLY A 340 -15.52 22.05 7.79
CA GLY A 340 -15.70 23.34 7.15
C GLY A 340 -14.39 23.85 6.50
N GLY A 341 -14.15 25.16 6.57
CA GLY A 341 -12.94 25.79 6.02
C GLY A 341 -11.63 25.46 6.74
N ASN A 342 -11.67 24.71 7.86
CA ASN A 342 -10.47 24.32 8.59
C ASN A 342 -9.82 23.04 8.02
N ARG A 343 -10.50 22.31 7.12
CA ARG A 343 -10.00 21.08 6.50
C ARG A 343 -8.76 21.30 5.63
N LEU A 344 -8.08 20.21 5.30
CA LEU A 344 -7.09 20.18 4.22
C LEU A 344 -7.80 19.93 2.88
N PRO A 345 -7.21 20.35 1.73
CA PRO A 345 -7.56 19.76 0.45
C PRO A 345 -7.30 18.24 0.47
N ASP A 346 -8.02 17.53 -0.40
CA ASP A 346 -8.00 16.06 -0.41
C ASP A 346 -7.81 15.51 -1.82
N GLU A 347 -7.02 14.45 -1.92
CA GLU A 347 -6.85 13.64 -3.13
C GLU A 347 -7.98 12.61 -3.21
N ALA A 348 -9.03 12.95 -3.97
CA ALA A 348 -10.18 12.07 -4.14
C ALA A 348 -9.78 10.84 -4.96
N PRO A 349 -9.84 9.62 -4.40
CA PRO A 349 -9.47 8.42 -5.12
C PRO A 349 -10.64 7.89 -5.97
N ALA A 350 -10.36 7.45 -7.19
CA ALA A 350 -11.27 6.65 -7.99
C ALA A 350 -10.52 5.48 -8.66
N LYS A 351 -11.26 4.42 -9.01
CA LYS A 351 -10.73 3.26 -9.73
C LYS A 351 -11.51 3.05 -11.01
N LEU A 352 -11.51 4.06 -11.88
CA LEU A 352 -12.49 4.13 -12.97
C LEU A 352 -12.38 2.92 -13.91
N SER A 353 -11.16 2.45 -14.22
CA SER A 353 -10.98 1.23 -15.02
C SER A 353 -11.48 -0.02 -14.31
N ASP A 354 -11.23 -0.19 -13.01
CA ASP A 354 -11.77 -1.33 -12.24
C ASP A 354 -13.30 -1.30 -12.20
N TRP A 355 -13.90 -0.15 -11.87
CA TRP A 355 -15.34 0.01 -11.82
C TRP A 355 -15.98 -0.29 -13.17
N ALA A 356 -15.34 0.14 -14.26
CA ALA A 356 -15.81 -0.13 -15.61
C ALA A 356 -15.89 -1.64 -15.94
N MET A 357 -15.02 -2.47 -15.33
CA MET A 357 -15.01 -3.92 -15.52
C MET A 357 -16.00 -4.69 -14.64
N ARG A 358 -16.60 -4.06 -13.62
CA ARG A 358 -17.51 -4.74 -12.67
C ARG A 358 -18.84 -5.14 -13.31
N ALA A 359 -19.48 -6.18 -12.75
CA ALA A 359 -20.85 -6.56 -13.07
C ALA A 359 -21.90 -5.48 -12.77
N SER A 360 -21.57 -4.43 -12.02
CA SER A 360 -22.45 -3.28 -11.79
C SER A 360 -22.38 -2.21 -12.88
N SER A 361 -21.33 -2.20 -13.71
CA SER A 361 -21.14 -1.21 -14.78
C SER A 361 -22.05 -1.53 -15.97
N PRO A 362 -22.67 -0.56 -16.66
CA PRO A 362 -23.62 -0.83 -17.73
C PRO A 362 -23.04 -1.55 -18.96
N TYR A 363 -21.73 -1.45 -19.19
CA TYR A 363 -21.07 -2.06 -20.35
C TYR A 363 -20.16 -3.24 -20.00
N HIS A 364 -19.87 -3.47 -18.72
CA HIS A 364 -18.95 -4.50 -18.22
C HIS A 364 -17.69 -4.62 -19.10
N ILE A 365 -16.77 -3.67 -19.01
CA ILE A 365 -15.58 -3.67 -19.86
C ILE A 365 -14.73 -4.91 -19.58
N LYS A 366 -14.17 -5.52 -20.63
CA LYS A 366 -13.36 -6.74 -20.47
C LYS A 366 -12.03 -6.43 -19.79
N ASN A 367 -11.55 -7.36 -18.98
CA ASN A 367 -10.16 -7.37 -18.51
C ASN A 367 -9.26 -8.05 -19.55
N VAL A 368 -8.30 -7.30 -20.10
CA VAL A 368 -7.38 -7.79 -21.13
C VAL A 368 -6.61 -9.02 -20.67
N ILE A 369 -6.08 -8.96 -19.44
CA ILE A 369 -5.12 -9.96 -18.94
C ILE A 369 -5.76 -11.12 -18.16
N TYR A 370 -7.08 -11.14 -18.02
CA TYR A 370 -7.81 -12.23 -17.36
C TYR A 370 -7.45 -13.60 -17.97
N ARG A 371 -7.10 -14.63 -17.18
CA ARG A 371 -6.68 -15.96 -17.69
C ARG A 371 -5.61 -15.91 -18.81
N SER A 372 -4.67 -14.97 -18.74
CA SER A 372 -3.53 -14.96 -19.65
C SER A 372 -2.66 -16.19 -19.42
N GLU A 373 -2.23 -16.83 -20.50
CA GLU A 373 -1.30 -17.97 -20.50
C GLU A 373 -0.02 -17.58 -21.23
N CYS A 374 1.11 -18.12 -20.78
CA CYS A 374 2.39 -17.91 -21.43
C CYS A 374 3.24 -19.19 -21.40
N PRO A 375 3.77 -19.62 -22.57
CA PRO A 375 3.23 -19.32 -23.90
C PRO A 375 1.75 -19.77 -24.01
N PRO A 376 0.99 -19.29 -24.99
CA PRO A 376 -0.39 -19.74 -25.21
C PRO A 376 -0.52 -21.27 -25.32
N GLY A 377 -1.50 -21.87 -24.64
CA GLY A 377 -1.66 -23.33 -24.56
C GLY A 377 -0.80 -23.99 -23.48
N SER A 378 -0.40 -23.24 -22.45
CA SER A 378 0.40 -23.74 -21.33
C SER A 378 -0.19 -23.32 -19.97
N GLY A 379 0.64 -23.12 -18.95
CA GLY A 379 0.16 -22.73 -17.62
C GLY A 379 -0.32 -21.27 -17.56
N LYS A 380 -1.24 -20.99 -16.64
CA LYS A 380 -1.66 -19.62 -16.32
C LYS A 380 -0.45 -18.81 -15.85
N LEU A 381 -0.38 -17.54 -16.26
CA LEU A 381 0.51 -16.57 -15.61
C LEU A 381 0.15 -16.52 -14.12
N THR A 382 1.16 -16.62 -13.26
CA THR A 382 1.00 -16.81 -11.81
C THR A 382 0.50 -15.59 -11.06
N TRP A 383 0.37 -14.43 -11.72
CA TRP A 383 0.02 -13.17 -11.07
C TRP A 383 -1.35 -12.65 -11.51
N GLN A 384 -2.21 -12.31 -10.53
CA GLN A 384 -3.59 -11.87 -10.75
C GLN A 384 -3.65 -10.35 -10.63
N SER A 385 -3.60 -9.66 -11.76
CA SER A 385 -3.96 -8.24 -11.83
C SER A 385 -5.00 -8.03 -12.94
N LYS A 386 -5.26 -6.78 -13.32
CA LYS A 386 -6.27 -6.40 -14.31
C LYS A 386 -5.83 -5.16 -15.09
N THR A 387 -6.35 -5.06 -16.30
CA THR A 387 -6.25 -3.88 -17.17
C THR A 387 -7.48 -3.85 -18.07
N ALA A 388 -8.22 -2.74 -18.09
CA ALA A 388 -9.45 -2.62 -18.88
C ALA A 388 -9.16 -2.63 -20.40
N ASP A 389 -10.05 -3.25 -21.18
CA ASP A 389 -10.01 -3.21 -22.64
C ASP A 389 -10.46 -1.84 -23.15
N VAL A 390 -9.49 -0.92 -23.28
CA VAL A 390 -9.73 0.49 -23.65
C VAL A 390 -10.22 0.68 -25.09
N PHE A 391 -10.22 -0.37 -25.90
CA PHE A 391 -10.74 -0.38 -27.26
C PHE A 391 -12.20 -0.86 -27.34
N ASP A 392 -12.78 -1.30 -26.22
CA ASP A 392 -14.21 -1.56 -26.14
C ASP A 392 -14.99 -0.25 -26.31
N SER A 393 -15.98 -0.25 -27.20
CA SER A 393 -16.81 0.92 -27.50
C SER A 393 -17.58 1.45 -26.27
N GLY A 394 -17.83 0.61 -25.27
CA GLY A 394 -18.46 1.02 -24.02
C GLY A 394 -17.53 1.79 -23.07
N TYR A 395 -16.20 1.68 -23.22
CA TYR A 395 -15.23 2.14 -22.23
C TYR A 395 -15.38 3.63 -21.91
N ALA A 396 -15.28 4.50 -22.92
CA ALA A 396 -15.36 5.96 -22.72
C ALA A 396 -16.71 6.40 -22.10
N SER A 397 -17.82 5.76 -22.50
CA SER A 397 -19.15 6.04 -21.97
C SER A 397 -19.25 5.66 -20.49
N THR A 398 -18.71 4.50 -20.11
CA THR A 398 -18.65 4.04 -18.73
C THR A 398 -17.82 5.00 -17.87
N ILE A 399 -16.58 5.30 -18.28
CA ILE A 399 -15.70 6.20 -17.54
C ILE A 399 -16.37 7.56 -17.32
N ASN A 400 -16.98 8.14 -18.36
CA ASN A 400 -17.71 9.41 -18.25
C ASN A 400 -18.91 9.34 -17.30
N SER A 401 -19.61 8.21 -17.23
CA SER A 401 -20.71 8.00 -16.28
C SER A 401 -20.21 7.92 -14.84
N GLU A 402 -19.13 7.16 -14.61
CA GLU A 402 -18.52 7.01 -13.29
C GLU A 402 -17.99 8.35 -12.75
N VAL A 403 -17.29 9.14 -13.57
CA VAL A 403 -16.80 10.47 -13.15
C VAL A 403 -17.94 11.41 -12.75
N LYS A 404 -19.06 11.40 -13.49
CA LYS A 404 -20.24 12.22 -13.16
C LYS A 404 -20.84 11.87 -11.80
N SER A 405 -20.66 10.65 -11.32
CA SER A 405 -21.20 10.20 -10.04
C SER A 405 -20.40 10.69 -8.82
N LEU A 406 -19.12 11.06 -8.99
CA LEU A 406 -18.19 11.34 -7.88
C LEU A 406 -18.50 12.63 -7.09
N SER A 407 -19.26 13.58 -7.66
CA SER A 407 -19.70 14.82 -6.99
C SER A 407 -18.59 15.58 -6.23
N LEU A 408 -17.43 15.80 -6.87
CA LEU A 408 -16.29 16.47 -6.26
C LEU A 408 -16.54 17.96 -5.98
N ASN A 409 -16.06 18.47 -4.84
CA ASN A 409 -16.11 19.89 -4.48
C ASN A 409 -14.76 20.61 -4.73
N SER A 410 -14.69 21.92 -4.45
CA SER A 410 -13.50 22.73 -4.75
C SER A 410 -12.27 22.39 -3.91
N TRP A 411 -12.41 21.64 -2.81
CA TRP A 411 -11.28 21.20 -1.98
C TRP A 411 -10.63 19.92 -2.50
N GLU A 412 -11.26 19.26 -3.47
CA GLU A 412 -10.85 17.96 -3.96
C GLU A 412 -10.25 18.03 -5.36
N PHE A 413 -9.21 17.25 -5.57
CA PHE A 413 -8.72 16.90 -6.90
C PHE A 413 -8.58 15.39 -7.02
N LEU A 414 -8.86 14.88 -8.21
CA LEU A 414 -9.10 13.47 -8.51
C LEU A 414 -7.82 12.76 -8.93
N ILE A 415 -7.56 11.62 -8.28
CA ILE A 415 -6.72 10.55 -8.81
C ILE A 415 -7.68 9.51 -9.42
N PRO A 416 -7.84 9.46 -10.76
CA PRO A 416 -8.92 8.76 -11.42
C PRO A 416 -8.71 7.24 -11.52
N GLU A 417 -7.55 6.74 -11.12
CA GLU A 417 -7.18 5.33 -11.25
C GLU A 417 -6.47 4.81 -10.00
N GLU A 418 -6.38 3.49 -9.93
CA GLU A 418 -5.52 2.77 -9.00
C GLU A 418 -4.33 2.21 -9.77
N ALA A 419 -3.09 2.49 -9.33
CA ALA A 419 -1.89 2.06 -10.05
C ALA A 419 -1.86 0.53 -10.22
N ASP A 420 -2.25 -0.23 -9.19
CA ASP A 420 -2.31 -1.69 -9.24
C ASP A 420 -3.30 -2.24 -10.28
N ASP A 421 -4.28 -1.42 -10.69
CA ASP A 421 -5.32 -1.73 -11.67
C ASP A 421 -4.92 -1.35 -13.11
N LEU A 422 -3.69 -0.83 -13.30
CA LEU A 422 -3.11 -0.42 -14.58
C LEU A 422 -1.96 -1.35 -14.99
N PHE A 423 -2.15 -2.66 -14.82
CA PHE A 423 -1.10 -3.64 -15.02
C PHE A 423 -0.50 -3.59 -16.44
N GLY A 424 0.82 -3.70 -16.51
CA GLY A 424 1.58 -3.54 -17.76
C GLY A 424 1.70 -2.11 -18.29
N LEU A 425 1.04 -1.11 -17.69
CA LEU A 425 1.20 0.33 -18.03
C LEU A 425 1.97 1.11 -16.97
N ASN A 426 1.84 0.75 -15.70
CA ASN A 426 2.32 1.56 -14.58
C ASN A 426 3.72 1.20 -14.05
N SER A 427 4.31 0.05 -14.43
CA SER A 427 5.59 -0.41 -13.88
C SER A 427 6.46 -1.19 -14.88
N LEU A 428 7.76 -0.89 -14.90
CA LEU A 428 8.82 -1.65 -15.59
C LEU A 428 8.97 -3.08 -15.05
N SER A 429 8.48 -3.36 -13.83
CA SER A 429 8.50 -4.69 -13.22
C SER A 429 7.37 -5.60 -13.72
N HIS A 430 6.37 -5.05 -14.41
CA HIS A 430 5.26 -5.82 -14.95
C HIS A 430 5.63 -6.50 -16.27
N GLU A 431 4.91 -7.58 -16.57
CA GLU A 431 4.91 -8.21 -17.87
C GLU A 431 4.54 -7.20 -18.95
N HIS A 432 5.15 -7.37 -20.12
CA HIS A 432 4.99 -6.46 -21.24
C HIS A 432 3.55 -6.52 -21.80
N LEU A 433 2.79 -5.43 -21.68
CA LEU A 433 1.37 -5.39 -22.06
C LEU A 433 1.13 -5.72 -23.53
N GLY A 434 1.99 -5.24 -24.44
CA GLY A 434 1.91 -5.57 -25.86
C GLY A 434 1.99 -7.09 -26.11
N TYR A 435 2.94 -7.78 -25.45
CA TYR A 435 3.03 -9.23 -25.54
C TYR A 435 1.85 -9.92 -24.88
N MET A 436 1.40 -9.48 -23.70
CA MET A 436 0.21 -10.06 -23.06
C MET A 436 -1.01 -9.95 -23.99
N THR A 437 -1.22 -8.78 -24.60
CA THR A 437 -2.30 -8.56 -25.59
C THR A 437 -2.13 -9.45 -26.82
N LEU A 438 -0.89 -9.73 -27.24
CA LEU A 438 -0.59 -10.65 -28.32
C LEU A 438 -0.85 -12.12 -27.91
N ALA A 439 -0.58 -12.52 -26.66
CA ALA A 439 -0.67 -13.91 -26.24
C ALA A 439 -2.10 -14.33 -25.83
N VAL A 440 -2.95 -13.40 -25.43
CA VAL A 440 -4.31 -13.72 -24.97
C VAL A 440 -5.23 -14.25 -26.06
N ASN A 441 -6.18 -15.08 -25.62
CA ASN A 441 -7.24 -15.60 -26.46
C ASN A 441 -8.13 -14.45 -26.97
N PRO A 442 -8.36 -14.30 -28.30
CA PRO A 442 -9.23 -13.27 -28.86
C PRO A 442 -10.72 -13.40 -28.47
N TYR A 443 -11.12 -14.55 -27.93
CA TYR A 443 -12.47 -14.86 -27.48
C TYR A 443 -12.55 -14.89 -25.94
N ARG A 444 -13.49 -14.12 -25.40
CA ARG A 444 -13.77 -13.89 -23.98
C ARG A 444 -15.27 -13.86 -23.72
N SER A 445 -15.84 -15.01 -23.42
CA SER A 445 -17.27 -15.14 -23.06
C SER A 445 -17.59 -14.73 -21.63
N ASP A 446 -16.61 -14.74 -20.74
CA ASP A 446 -16.81 -14.52 -19.31
C ASP A 446 -15.59 -13.90 -18.65
N ASP A 447 -15.84 -13.27 -17.50
CA ASP A 447 -14.84 -12.97 -16.50
C ASP A 447 -15.40 -13.36 -15.12
N THR A 448 -14.99 -14.53 -14.63
CA THR A 448 -15.44 -15.03 -13.32
C THR A 448 -14.89 -14.22 -12.15
N SER A 449 -13.83 -13.44 -12.33
CA SER A 449 -13.30 -12.57 -11.27
C SER A 449 -14.24 -11.40 -10.99
N PHE A 450 -14.98 -10.94 -12.01
CA PHE A 450 -16.02 -9.93 -11.88
C PHE A 450 -17.46 -10.48 -11.90
N GLY A 451 -17.62 -11.79 -12.08
CA GLY A 451 -18.92 -12.44 -12.17
C GLY A 451 -19.73 -12.06 -13.40
N VAL A 452 -19.05 -11.76 -14.53
CA VAL A 452 -19.66 -11.26 -15.77
C VAL A 452 -19.67 -12.33 -16.86
N THR A 453 -20.76 -12.40 -17.61
CA THR A 453 -20.85 -13.11 -18.91
C THR A 453 -21.08 -12.09 -20.01
N TYR A 454 -20.24 -12.09 -21.04
CA TYR A 454 -20.28 -11.13 -22.13
C TYR A 454 -21.16 -11.63 -23.28
N THR A 455 -22.11 -10.79 -23.72
CA THR A 455 -22.89 -11.07 -24.94
C THR A 455 -22.02 -10.99 -26.19
N ASP A 456 -21.06 -10.06 -26.20
CA ASP A 456 -20.06 -9.95 -27.25
C ASP A 456 -18.71 -10.51 -26.74
N PRO A 457 -18.27 -11.67 -27.25
CA PRO A 457 -17.08 -12.33 -26.74
C PRO A 457 -15.77 -11.75 -27.30
N ARG A 458 -15.80 -10.74 -28.17
CA ARG A 458 -14.57 -10.19 -28.76
C ARG A 458 -13.73 -9.45 -27.72
N LEU A 459 -12.46 -9.80 -27.61
CA LEU A 459 -11.47 -9.01 -26.87
C LEU A 459 -10.88 -7.94 -27.80
N TYR A 460 -11.45 -6.74 -27.75
CA TYR A 460 -11.17 -5.66 -28.69
C TYR A 460 -9.70 -5.24 -28.74
N SER A 461 -8.98 -5.27 -27.63
CA SER A 461 -7.53 -5.00 -27.60
C SER A 461 -6.72 -5.93 -28.52
N LYS A 462 -7.07 -7.22 -28.60
CA LYS A 462 -6.39 -8.20 -29.46
C LYS A 462 -6.69 -7.95 -30.94
N TYR A 463 -7.92 -7.55 -31.26
CA TYR A 463 -8.29 -7.13 -32.62
C TYR A 463 -7.60 -5.82 -32.99
N ALA A 464 -7.49 -4.89 -32.04
CA ALA A 464 -6.83 -3.63 -32.26
C ALA A 464 -5.35 -3.83 -32.61
N LEU A 465 -4.67 -4.74 -31.90
CA LEU A 465 -3.28 -5.12 -32.18
C LEU A 465 -3.11 -5.70 -33.59
N ARG A 466 -4.00 -6.62 -34.01
CA ARG A 466 -3.97 -7.22 -35.36
C ARG A 466 -4.05 -6.15 -36.44
N ASP A 467 -5.01 -5.26 -36.32
CA ASP A 467 -5.27 -4.26 -37.34
C ASP A 467 -4.19 -3.16 -37.36
N PHE A 468 -3.64 -2.80 -36.19
CA PHE A 468 -2.47 -1.95 -36.08
C PHE A 468 -1.29 -2.49 -36.90
N PHE A 469 -1.00 -3.80 -36.79
CA PHE A 469 0.05 -4.43 -37.60
C PHE A 469 -0.32 -4.61 -39.06
N ARG A 470 -1.59 -4.89 -39.37
CA ARG A 470 -2.07 -4.95 -40.76
C ARG A 470 -1.85 -3.63 -41.48
N TYR A 471 -2.09 -2.51 -40.78
CA TYR A 471 -1.85 -1.19 -41.31
C TYR A 471 -0.36 -0.85 -41.39
N ARG A 472 0.43 -1.20 -40.36
CA ARG A 472 1.87 -0.93 -40.33
C ARG A 472 2.63 -1.62 -41.45
N TYR A 473 2.32 -2.88 -41.71
CA TYR A 473 3.06 -3.71 -42.67
C TYR A 473 2.46 -3.69 -44.09
N ARG A 474 1.42 -2.87 -44.33
CA ARG A 474 0.79 -2.74 -45.64
C ARG A 474 1.74 -2.19 -46.70
N ASP A 475 1.42 -2.48 -47.95
CA ASP A 475 2.00 -1.73 -49.07
C ASP A 475 1.46 -0.28 -49.05
N PRO A 476 2.28 0.75 -49.32
CA PRO A 476 1.81 2.15 -49.35
C PRO A 476 0.63 2.42 -50.30
N SER A 477 0.44 1.60 -51.34
CA SER A 477 -0.69 1.68 -52.27
C SER A 477 -1.99 1.03 -51.76
N ASP A 478 -1.94 0.40 -50.58
CA ASP A 478 -3.08 -0.30 -50.00
C ASP A 478 -4.19 0.67 -49.54
N PRO A 479 -5.41 0.58 -50.10
CA PRO A 479 -6.48 1.54 -49.83
C PRO A 479 -7.20 1.28 -48.50
N ILE A 480 -6.71 0.38 -47.63
CA ILE A 480 -7.30 0.18 -46.31
C ILE A 480 -7.37 1.49 -45.53
N ALA A 481 -8.48 1.67 -44.79
CA ALA A 481 -8.70 2.86 -43.99
C ALA A 481 -7.51 3.09 -43.04
N PRO A 482 -7.02 4.33 -42.86
CA PRO A 482 -5.91 4.59 -41.97
C PRO A 482 -6.14 4.10 -40.53
N TRP A 483 -5.09 3.58 -39.90
CA TRP A 483 -5.10 3.36 -38.47
C TRP A 483 -5.03 4.70 -37.74
N VAL A 484 -6.21 5.27 -37.45
CA VAL A 484 -6.32 6.53 -36.72
C VAL A 484 -6.54 6.30 -35.24
N PHE A 485 -5.91 7.13 -34.43
CA PHE A 485 -6.20 7.22 -33.00
C PHE A 485 -7.61 7.81 -32.82
N SER A 486 -8.61 6.94 -32.62
CA SER A 486 -10.01 7.34 -32.49
C SER A 486 -10.74 6.54 -31.40
N ASN A 487 -12.06 6.72 -31.27
CA ASN A 487 -12.85 6.01 -30.29
C ASN A 487 -12.84 4.49 -30.47
N THR A 488 -12.67 4.03 -31.71
CA THR A 488 -12.74 2.63 -32.07
C THR A 488 -11.72 2.35 -33.17
N PRO A 489 -10.95 1.24 -33.12
CA PRO A 489 -10.11 0.87 -34.24
C PRO A 489 -10.96 0.52 -35.49
N PRO A 490 -10.40 0.57 -36.71
CA PRO A 490 -11.13 0.33 -37.95
C PRO A 490 -11.78 -1.05 -38.07
N PHE A 491 -11.34 -2.07 -37.33
CA PHE A 491 -11.86 -3.45 -37.39
C PHE A 491 -11.94 -3.98 -38.83
N TYR A 492 -10.79 -4.07 -39.50
CA TYR A 492 -10.73 -4.54 -40.89
C TYR A 492 -11.33 -5.94 -41.06
N SER A 493 -11.84 -6.21 -42.26
CA SER A 493 -12.27 -7.54 -42.68
C SER A 493 -11.10 -8.33 -43.26
N TYR A 494 -11.03 -9.63 -42.97
CA TYR A 494 -9.91 -10.49 -43.36
C TYR A 494 -10.38 -11.74 -44.07
N SER A 495 -9.60 -12.18 -45.06
CA SER A 495 -9.88 -13.41 -45.80
C SER A 495 -9.34 -14.63 -45.05
N SER A 496 -10.04 -15.76 -45.13
CA SER A 496 -9.52 -17.07 -44.70
C SER A 496 -8.40 -17.60 -45.62
N ALA A 497 -8.25 -17.00 -46.80
CA ALA A 497 -7.14 -17.20 -47.73
C ALA A 497 -6.67 -15.83 -48.27
N PRO A 498 -5.76 -15.14 -47.57
CA PRO A 498 -5.27 -13.83 -47.95
C PRO A 498 -4.66 -13.84 -49.36
N SER A 499 -4.92 -12.79 -50.14
CA SER A 499 -4.33 -12.59 -51.47
C SER A 499 -4.06 -11.11 -51.70
N GLY A 500 -3.29 -10.80 -52.76
CA GLY A 500 -2.97 -9.41 -53.10
C GLY A 500 -2.30 -8.65 -51.95
N LEU A 501 -2.76 -7.41 -51.72
CA LEU A 501 -2.19 -6.49 -50.74
C LEU A 501 -2.32 -6.97 -49.29
N GLU A 502 -3.35 -7.76 -48.96
CA GLU A 502 -3.51 -8.37 -47.64
C GLU A 502 -2.40 -9.40 -47.36
N LEU A 503 -2.10 -10.25 -48.34
CA LEU A 503 -1.03 -11.25 -48.25
C LEU A 503 0.35 -10.57 -48.23
N THR A 504 0.55 -9.51 -49.03
CA THR A 504 1.77 -8.71 -48.99
C THR A 504 2.05 -8.20 -47.58
N ALA A 505 1.05 -7.64 -46.91
CA ALA A 505 1.20 -7.15 -45.54
C ALA A 505 1.55 -8.27 -44.54
N LEU A 506 0.92 -9.44 -44.67
CA LEU A 506 1.22 -10.59 -43.80
C LEU A 506 2.64 -11.12 -44.01
N ASN A 507 3.11 -11.17 -45.25
CA ASN A 507 4.47 -11.59 -45.58
C ASN A 507 5.51 -10.60 -45.07
N ASN A 508 5.22 -9.29 -45.14
CA ASN A 508 6.08 -8.25 -44.58
C ASN A 508 6.22 -8.40 -43.05
N LEU A 509 5.11 -8.63 -42.33
CA LEU A 509 5.13 -8.93 -40.90
C LEU A 509 5.96 -10.18 -40.61
N ASN A 510 5.72 -11.29 -41.33
CA ASN A 510 6.44 -12.54 -41.14
C ASN A 510 7.95 -12.39 -41.33
N ALA A 511 8.37 -11.62 -42.35
CA ALA A 511 9.77 -11.32 -42.57
C ALA A 511 10.39 -10.49 -41.43
N ALA A 512 9.66 -9.50 -40.92
CA ALA A 512 10.13 -8.63 -39.84
C ALA A 512 10.20 -9.34 -38.49
N TRP A 513 9.28 -10.26 -38.22
CA TRP A 513 9.15 -10.96 -36.94
C TRP A 513 9.80 -12.34 -36.90
N GLY A 514 10.21 -12.88 -38.05
CA GLY A 514 10.69 -14.27 -38.14
C GLY A 514 9.60 -15.30 -37.89
N THR A 515 8.34 -14.91 -38.15
CA THR A 515 7.15 -15.75 -37.96
C THR A 515 6.68 -16.35 -39.28
N SER A 516 5.67 -17.19 -39.21
CA SER A 516 5.09 -17.87 -40.38
C SER A 516 3.56 -17.92 -40.32
N TYR A 517 2.94 -16.78 -40.00
CA TYR A 517 1.49 -16.67 -39.98
C TYR A 517 0.91 -16.87 -41.39
N THR A 518 -0.16 -17.65 -41.49
CA THR A 518 -0.81 -17.98 -42.76
C THR A 518 -2.03 -17.10 -43.05
N VAL A 519 -2.64 -16.54 -42.00
CA VAL A 519 -3.79 -15.64 -42.06
C VAL A 519 -3.70 -14.58 -40.96
N TRP A 520 -4.32 -13.41 -41.16
CA TRP A 520 -4.45 -12.42 -40.08
C TRP A 520 -5.49 -12.81 -39.02
N GLY A 521 -6.51 -13.59 -39.40
CA GLY A 521 -7.52 -14.13 -38.49
C GLY A 521 -7.05 -15.36 -37.72
N THR A 522 -7.98 -16.25 -37.38
CA THR A 522 -7.71 -17.61 -36.90
C THR A 522 -7.58 -18.57 -38.09
N SER A 523 -6.69 -19.55 -38.01
CA SER A 523 -6.60 -20.64 -39.01
C SER A 523 -7.81 -21.59 -38.99
N SER A 524 -8.64 -21.57 -37.94
CA SER A 524 -9.90 -22.32 -37.88
C SER A 524 -11.06 -21.69 -38.67
N GLY A 525 -10.96 -20.40 -39.04
CA GLY A 525 -11.96 -19.69 -39.84
C GLY A 525 -13.07 -18.93 -39.11
N ASP A 526 -13.29 -19.09 -37.79
CA ASP A 526 -14.36 -18.37 -37.04
C ASP A 526 -13.90 -17.79 -35.69
N LEU A 527 -13.59 -16.49 -35.65
CA LEU A 527 -13.14 -15.81 -34.43
C LEU A 527 -14.19 -15.77 -33.28
N LEU A 528 -15.46 -16.08 -33.56
CA LEU A 528 -16.55 -16.06 -32.58
C LEU A 528 -16.88 -17.46 -32.02
N SER A 529 -16.18 -18.52 -32.46
CA SER A 529 -16.37 -19.90 -31.99
C SER A 529 -15.31 -20.34 -30.96
N GLY A 530 -15.45 -19.91 -29.70
CA GLY A 530 -14.68 -20.46 -28.58
C GLY A 530 -13.17 -20.19 -28.66
N THR A 531 -12.33 -21.15 -28.26
CA THR A 531 -10.86 -20.97 -28.22
C THR A 531 -10.20 -20.95 -29.59
N ASN A 532 -10.89 -21.33 -30.67
CA ASN A 532 -10.28 -21.47 -31.99
C ASN A 532 -9.02 -22.35 -31.98
N ALA A 533 -8.12 -22.12 -32.94
CA ALA A 533 -6.78 -22.68 -32.93
C ALA A 533 -5.82 -21.85 -32.04
N TRP A 534 -6.31 -21.08 -31.06
CA TRP A 534 -5.44 -20.34 -30.13
C TRP A 534 -4.44 -21.28 -29.44
N GLY A 535 -3.17 -20.89 -29.42
CA GLY A 535 -2.06 -21.69 -28.90
C GLY A 535 -1.58 -22.80 -29.82
N THR A 536 -2.26 -23.11 -30.93
CA THR A 536 -1.95 -24.29 -31.77
C THR A 536 -1.88 -24.01 -33.27
N GLY A 537 -2.64 -23.03 -33.75
CA GLY A 537 -2.85 -22.68 -35.15
C GLY A 537 -1.72 -21.88 -35.78
N THR A 538 -1.99 -21.41 -37.00
CA THR A 538 -1.03 -20.68 -37.84
C THR A 538 -1.49 -19.28 -38.20
N GLY A 539 -2.66 -18.82 -37.72
CA GLY A 539 -3.09 -17.43 -37.88
C GLY A 539 -2.43 -16.49 -36.87
N PHE A 540 -2.43 -15.19 -37.16
CA PHE A 540 -1.96 -14.17 -36.21
C PHE A 540 -2.81 -14.14 -34.91
N MET A 541 -4.13 -14.36 -35.04
CA MET A 541 -5.03 -14.41 -33.87
C MET A 541 -4.88 -15.72 -33.08
N ASP A 542 -4.23 -16.73 -33.66
CA ASP A 542 -3.98 -18.02 -33.00
C ASP A 542 -2.76 -17.99 -32.08
N GLU A 543 -1.92 -16.93 -32.15
CA GLU A 543 -0.59 -16.81 -31.55
C GLU A 543 -0.18 -17.95 -30.62
N ARG A 544 0.83 -18.74 -31.03
CA ARG A 544 1.28 -19.94 -30.30
C ARG A 544 2.62 -19.77 -29.57
N GLY A 545 3.11 -18.54 -29.45
CA GLY A 545 4.37 -18.17 -28.81
C GLY A 545 5.64 -18.47 -29.62
N LYS A 546 5.55 -19.17 -30.76
CA LYS A 546 6.70 -19.62 -31.56
C LYS A 546 7.22 -18.52 -32.48
N GLY A 547 8.41 -17.99 -32.21
CA GLY A 547 9.12 -16.99 -33.06
C GLY A 547 9.19 -15.60 -32.43
N VAL A 548 8.17 -15.23 -31.67
CA VAL A 548 8.10 -13.97 -30.89
C VAL A 548 8.87 -14.10 -29.57
N PHE A 549 8.77 -15.26 -28.91
CA PHE A 549 9.33 -15.53 -27.60
C PHE A 549 10.77 -16.10 -27.68
N TYR A 550 11.70 -15.56 -26.88
CA TYR A 550 13.12 -15.96 -26.91
C TYR A 550 13.74 -16.16 -25.51
N PRO A 551 14.52 -17.25 -25.32
CA PRO A 551 14.59 -18.44 -26.16
C PRO A 551 13.24 -19.18 -26.18
N ALA A 552 12.99 -19.94 -27.24
CA ALA A 552 11.68 -20.56 -27.53
C ALA A 552 11.13 -21.52 -26.44
N ASN A 553 11.93 -21.86 -25.41
CA ASN A 553 11.60 -22.77 -24.31
C ASN A 553 11.76 -22.12 -22.92
N GLN A 554 11.76 -20.79 -22.81
CA GLN A 554 11.93 -20.12 -21.51
C GLN A 554 10.65 -20.14 -20.66
N SER A 555 10.79 -20.02 -19.34
CA SER A 555 9.66 -19.76 -18.44
C SER A 555 9.23 -18.29 -18.52
N CYS A 556 7.96 -18.01 -18.20
CA CYS A 556 7.36 -16.66 -18.25
C CYS A 556 8.04 -15.60 -17.36
N GLY A 557 8.98 -16.00 -16.50
CA GLY A 557 9.68 -15.10 -15.58
C GLY A 557 10.57 -14.04 -16.25
N ASN A 558 10.65 -14.02 -17.60
CA ASN A 558 11.42 -13.04 -18.37
C ASN A 558 10.59 -12.05 -19.19
N LEU A 559 9.26 -12.06 -19.09
CA LEU A 559 8.35 -11.23 -19.88
C LEU A 559 8.26 -9.75 -19.51
N VAL A 560 9.08 -9.27 -18.57
CA VAL A 560 9.00 -7.89 -18.07
C VAL A 560 9.75 -6.90 -18.97
N TYR A 561 9.37 -5.62 -18.94
CA TYR A 561 9.94 -4.58 -19.82
C TYR A 561 11.46 -4.49 -19.75
N ALA A 562 12.04 -4.66 -18.56
CA ALA A 562 13.48 -4.57 -18.32
C ALA A 562 14.30 -5.77 -18.86
N LYS A 563 13.64 -6.82 -19.35
CA LYS A 563 14.29 -8.04 -19.83
C LYS A 563 14.11 -8.21 -21.33
N GLN A 564 15.06 -8.94 -21.92
CA GLN A 564 14.99 -9.35 -23.31
C GLN A 564 14.14 -10.62 -23.44
N PHE A 565 12.86 -10.46 -23.74
CA PHE A 565 11.93 -11.58 -23.96
C PHE A 565 11.70 -11.91 -25.45
N THR A 566 12.14 -11.04 -26.36
CA THR A 566 12.01 -11.21 -27.81
C THR A 566 13.34 -11.62 -28.45
N ASN A 567 13.27 -12.26 -29.61
CA ASN A 567 14.45 -12.70 -30.35
C ASN A 567 15.25 -11.48 -30.88
N PRO A 568 16.53 -11.31 -30.51
CA PRO A 568 17.34 -10.17 -30.97
C PRO A 568 17.52 -10.12 -32.49
N SER A 569 17.42 -11.26 -33.19
CA SER A 569 17.50 -11.31 -34.65
C SER A 569 16.29 -10.66 -35.34
N PHE A 570 15.20 -10.44 -34.60
CA PHE A 570 13.97 -9.82 -35.09
C PHE A 570 13.60 -8.64 -34.18
N PRO A 571 14.40 -7.55 -34.18
CA PRO A 571 14.21 -6.42 -33.26
C PRO A 571 12.87 -5.68 -33.48
N ALA A 572 12.27 -5.84 -34.67
CA ALA A 572 10.96 -5.30 -34.99
C ALA A 572 9.87 -5.81 -34.03
N VAL A 573 9.97 -7.05 -33.52
CA VAL A 573 9.00 -7.61 -32.58
C VAL A 573 8.89 -6.73 -31.33
N ARG A 574 10.01 -6.41 -30.68
CA ARG A 574 9.99 -5.58 -29.47
C ARG A 574 9.44 -4.20 -29.76
N LYS A 575 9.99 -3.55 -30.81
CA LYS A 575 9.57 -2.21 -31.20
C LYS A 575 8.07 -2.14 -31.50
N ASP A 576 7.53 -3.11 -32.22
CA ASP A 576 6.13 -3.14 -32.59
C ASP A 576 5.20 -3.30 -31.39
N LEU A 577 5.59 -4.12 -30.43
CA LEU A 577 4.84 -4.31 -29.19
C LEU A 577 4.93 -3.06 -28.30
N ASP A 578 6.10 -2.42 -28.18
CA ASP A 578 6.27 -1.16 -27.46
C ASP A 578 5.43 -0.03 -28.10
N ASP A 579 5.47 0.11 -29.44
CA ASP A 579 4.66 1.09 -30.16
C ASP A 579 3.15 0.85 -29.95
N PHE A 580 2.69 -0.41 -29.82
CA PHE A 580 1.29 -0.68 -29.50
C PHE A 580 0.95 -0.31 -28.05
N VAL A 581 1.86 -0.53 -27.10
CA VAL A 581 1.70 -0.07 -25.71
C VAL A 581 1.54 1.46 -25.66
N GLU A 582 2.29 2.20 -26.47
CA GLU A 582 2.13 3.65 -26.59
C GLU A 582 0.72 4.04 -27.04
N VAL A 583 0.17 3.36 -28.06
CA VAL A 583 -1.21 3.58 -28.52
C VAL A 583 -2.24 3.20 -27.45
N PHE A 584 -2.02 2.08 -26.75
CA PHE A 584 -2.90 1.64 -25.67
C PHE A 584 -2.94 2.67 -24.52
N ALA A 585 -1.76 3.13 -24.07
CA ALA A 585 -1.64 4.12 -23.00
C ALA A 585 -2.26 5.46 -23.40
N ALA A 586 -2.05 5.90 -24.64
CA ALA A 586 -2.72 7.08 -25.18
C ALA A 586 -4.24 6.93 -25.14
N LYS A 587 -4.76 5.77 -25.55
CA LYS A 587 -6.20 5.50 -25.57
C LYS A 587 -6.81 5.49 -24.17
N HIS A 588 -6.11 4.86 -23.22
CA HIS A 588 -6.47 4.85 -21.80
C HIS A 588 -6.53 6.27 -21.23
N ALA A 589 -5.42 7.01 -21.31
CA ALA A 589 -5.29 8.34 -20.73
C ALA A 589 -6.23 9.36 -21.38
N SER A 590 -6.40 9.33 -22.70
CA SER A 590 -7.32 10.24 -23.40
C SER A 590 -8.78 10.07 -22.96
N GLY A 591 -9.26 8.82 -22.84
CA GLY A 591 -10.64 8.54 -22.41
C GLY A 591 -10.91 9.02 -20.99
N ILE A 592 -9.99 8.75 -20.06
CA ILE A 592 -10.09 9.16 -18.66
C ILE A 592 -9.98 10.68 -18.53
N CYS A 593 -8.91 11.27 -19.05
CA CYS A 593 -8.66 12.69 -18.86
C CYS A 593 -9.71 13.57 -19.54
N ALA A 594 -10.27 13.13 -20.68
CA ALA A 594 -11.41 13.82 -21.28
C ALA A 594 -12.64 13.81 -20.37
N ALA A 595 -12.94 12.68 -19.72
CA ALA A 595 -14.04 12.58 -18.76
C ALA A 595 -13.80 13.43 -17.50
N VAL A 596 -12.59 13.40 -16.94
CA VAL A 596 -12.23 14.21 -15.77
C VAL A 596 -12.37 15.71 -16.08
N LYS A 597 -11.74 16.19 -17.15
CA LYS A 597 -11.74 17.60 -17.55
C LYS A 597 -13.14 18.08 -17.98
N GLY A 598 -13.96 17.19 -18.53
CA GLY A 598 -15.31 17.52 -18.99
C GLY A 598 -16.36 17.60 -17.88
N ASN A 599 -16.12 16.99 -16.71
CA ASN A 599 -17.13 16.86 -15.65
C ASN A 599 -16.68 17.38 -14.28
N THR A 600 -15.40 17.71 -14.10
CA THR A 600 -14.85 18.14 -12.80
C THR A 600 -13.97 19.38 -12.95
N LYS A 601 -13.63 20.00 -11.82
CA LYS A 601 -12.64 21.09 -11.73
C LYS A 601 -11.25 20.58 -11.31
N SER A 602 -10.98 19.31 -11.59
CA SER A 602 -9.74 18.64 -11.24
C SER A 602 -8.80 18.55 -12.44
N PRO A 603 -7.48 18.62 -12.24
CA PRO A 603 -6.53 18.08 -13.20
C PRO A 603 -6.70 16.57 -13.35
N CYS A 604 -6.20 16.01 -14.44
CA CYS A 604 -6.05 14.58 -14.64
C CYS A 604 -4.68 14.13 -14.13
N LEU A 605 -4.64 13.60 -12.91
CA LEU A 605 -3.45 13.06 -12.25
C LEU A 605 -3.36 11.54 -12.49
N MET A 606 -2.42 11.05 -13.28
CA MET A 606 -2.35 9.61 -13.60
C MET A 606 -1.35 8.88 -12.69
N PRO A 607 -1.77 7.85 -11.93
CA PRO A 607 -0.87 7.11 -11.05
C PRO A 607 -0.13 6.01 -11.81
N TYR A 608 1.17 6.20 -11.98
CA TYR A 608 2.10 5.21 -12.53
C TYR A 608 3.29 5.06 -11.60
N TYR A 609 3.57 3.88 -11.05
CA TYR A 609 4.74 3.71 -10.17
C TYR A 609 6.06 4.06 -10.88
N ASN A 610 6.47 3.22 -11.81
CA ASN A 610 7.67 3.40 -12.62
C ASN A 610 7.39 2.93 -14.06
N PRO A 611 6.63 3.71 -14.85
CA PRO A 611 6.08 3.25 -16.11
C PRO A 611 7.17 2.96 -17.16
N PRO A 612 6.94 1.99 -18.06
CA PRO A 612 7.76 1.83 -19.26
C PRO A 612 7.61 3.05 -20.17
N ASP A 613 8.70 3.41 -20.87
CA ASP A 613 8.77 4.55 -21.78
C ASP A 613 7.58 4.67 -22.75
N PRO A 614 7.14 3.61 -23.47
CA PRO A 614 5.98 3.73 -24.36
C PRO A 614 4.69 4.11 -23.61
N ALA A 615 4.47 3.63 -22.38
CA ALA A 615 3.28 3.98 -21.61
C ALA A 615 3.31 5.45 -21.17
N ALA A 616 4.46 5.90 -20.65
CA ALA A 616 4.65 7.31 -20.28
C ALA A 616 4.46 8.24 -21.49
N LYS A 617 5.10 7.90 -22.61
CA LYS A 617 5.01 8.67 -23.87
C LYS A 617 3.59 8.73 -24.42
N GLY A 618 2.87 7.61 -24.40
CA GLY A 618 1.49 7.54 -24.88
C GLY A 618 0.51 8.35 -24.02
N ALA A 619 0.67 8.29 -22.69
CA ALA A 619 -0.20 8.98 -21.74
C ALA A 619 0.07 10.49 -21.65
N ALA A 620 1.34 10.91 -21.76
CA ALA A 620 1.79 12.28 -21.54
C ALA A 620 0.95 13.37 -22.25
N PRO A 621 0.52 13.23 -23.51
CA PRO A 621 -0.26 14.28 -24.18
C PRO A 621 -1.61 14.61 -23.51
N TYR A 622 -2.17 13.70 -22.71
CA TYR A 622 -3.52 13.82 -22.17
C TYR A 622 -3.57 14.14 -20.67
N VAL A 623 -2.58 13.65 -19.93
CA VAL A 623 -2.47 13.85 -18.48
C VAL A 623 -1.94 15.25 -18.16
N ASP A 624 -2.28 15.75 -16.98
CA ASP A 624 -1.72 17.00 -16.48
C ASP A 624 -0.43 16.75 -15.71
N PHE A 625 -0.36 15.65 -14.95
CA PHE A 625 0.84 15.20 -14.26
C PHE A 625 0.73 13.74 -13.83
N PHE A 626 1.87 13.15 -13.46
CA PHE A 626 1.95 11.77 -12.97
C PHE A 626 2.10 11.70 -11.46
N TRP A 627 1.58 10.65 -10.85
CA TRP A 627 1.87 10.26 -9.47
C TRP A 627 2.71 8.99 -9.48
N MET A 628 3.88 9.00 -8.85
CA MET A 628 4.92 8.00 -9.08
C MET A 628 5.66 7.54 -7.82
N ASN A 629 5.73 6.22 -7.61
CA ASN A 629 6.72 5.60 -6.73
C ASN A 629 7.92 5.13 -7.56
N ALA A 630 8.92 6.01 -7.73
CA ALA A 630 10.11 5.72 -8.51
C ALA A 630 11.38 6.34 -7.91
N SER A 631 12.53 5.87 -8.41
CA SER A 631 13.83 6.45 -8.09
C SER A 631 13.97 7.85 -8.69
N ALA A 632 14.87 8.69 -8.14
CA ALA A 632 15.12 10.03 -8.69
C ALA A 632 15.50 10.01 -10.19
N GLN A 633 16.23 8.97 -10.62
CA GLN A 633 16.63 8.78 -12.02
C GLN A 633 15.41 8.48 -12.92
N ASP A 634 14.50 7.65 -12.44
CA ASP A 634 13.26 7.30 -13.16
C ASP A 634 12.28 8.47 -13.21
N LEU A 635 12.22 9.30 -12.17
CA LEU A 635 11.42 10.53 -12.17
C LEU A 635 11.90 11.47 -13.29
N SER A 636 13.21 11.69 -13.42
CA SER A 636 13.78 12.48 -14.51
C SER A 636 13.50 11.85 -15.88
N ARG A 637 13.73 10.54 -16.04
CA ARG A 637 13.43 9.84 -17.30
C ARG A 637 11.99 10.05 -17.77
N VAL A 638 11.02 9.86 -16.88
CA VAL A 638 9.59 10.01 -17.23
C VAL A 638 9.23 11.46 -17.51
N TYR A 639 9.79 12.41 -16.77
CA TYR A 639 9.63 13.84 -17.06
C TYR A 639 10.18 14.19 -18.45
N ASP A 640 11.40 13.76 -18.78
CA ASP A 640 12.06 14.08 -20.05
C ASP A 640 11.34 13.46 -21.25
N ILE A 641 10.68 12.31 -21.06
CA ILE A 641 9.83 11.69 -22.11
C ILE A 641 8.56 12.49 -22.40
N GLY A 642 7.90 12.98 -21.34
CA GLY A 642 6.52 13.50 -21.45
C GLY A 642 6.38 15.02 -21.30
N GLY A 643 7.38 15.70 -20.75
CA GLY A 643 7.32 17.10 -20.32
C GLY A 643 6.25 17.37 -19.25
N LYS A 644 5.83 16.34 -18.51
CA LYS A 644 4.75 16.42 -17.52
C LYS A 644 5.30 16.33 -16.11
N PRO A 645 4.93 17.24 -15.21
CA PRO A 645 5.42 17.22 -13.85
C PRO A 645 4.98 15.98 -13.08
N VAL A 646 5.59 15.76 -11.91
CA VAL A 646 5.42 14.53 -11.14
C VAL A 646 5.17 14.84 -9.66
N MET A 647 4.30 14.04 -9.04
CA MET A 647 4.17 13.88 -7.59
C MET A 647 4.83 12.57 -7.18
N LYS A 648 5.77 12.61 -6.23
CA LYS A 648 6.50 11.41 -5.79
C LYS A 648 5.78 10.75 -4.61
N ALA A 649 5.47 9.48 -4.73
CA ALA A 649 5.02 8.64 -3.63
C ALA A 649 6.20 8.04 -2.86
N ASP A 650 6.05 7.94 -1.54
CA ASP A 650 6.97 7.29 -0.62
C ASP A 650 6.28 6.18 0.16
N TYR A 651 6.97 5.04 0.24
CA TYR A 651 6.53 3.81 0.92
C TYR A 651 7.61 3.36 1.91
N SER A 652 8.43 4.30 2.41
CA SER A 652 9.54 3.97 3.31
C SER A 652 8.98 3.44 4.63
N THR A 653 9.52 2.32 5.13
CA THR A 653 9.14 1.69 6.40
C THR A 653 10.35 1.42 7.29
N ALA A 654 10.13 1.30 8.61
CA ALA A 654 11.14 0.78 9.55
C ALA A 654 10.48 -0.27 10.44
N ASP A 655 10.10 -1.39 9.81
CA ASP A 655 9.36 -2.48 10.46
C ASP A 655 10.00 -2.96 11.79
N PRO A 656 11.34 -3.04 11.95
CA PRO A 656 11.91 -3.51 13.22
C PRO A 656 11.65 -2.60 14.43
N ASP A 657 11.45 -1.30 14.23
CA ASP A 657 11.18 -0.30 15.27
C ASP A 657 9.70 0.11 15.22
N SER A 658 8.81 -0.90 15.26
CA SER A 658 7.37 -0.75 15.09
C SER A 658 6.54 -1.79 15.83
N ALA A 659 5.21 -1.62 15.82
CA ALA A 659 4.27 -2.63 16.31
C ALA A 659 4.28 -3.93 15.49
N ASP A 660 4.76 -3.87 14.25
CA ASP A 660 4.86 -5.02 13.33
C ASP A 660 6.27 -5.63 13.26
N GLY A 661 7.16 -5.16 14.14
CA GLY A 661 8.51 -5.66 14.31
C GLY A 661 8.54 -6.96 15.09
N MET A 662 9.24 -7.97 14.55
CA MET A 662 9.53 -9.21 15.28
C MET A 662 11.00 -9.56 15.17
N SER A 663 11.60 -9.79 16.33
CA SER A 663 13.00 -10.20 16.49
C SER A 663 13.10 -11.26 17.57
N GLY A 664 13.95 -12.25 17.37
CA GLY A 664 14.27 -13.26 18.37
C GLY A 664 15.76 -13.60 18.39
N VAL A 665 16.19 -14.25 19.47
CA VAL A 665 17.56 -14.72 19.65
C VAL A 665 17.52 -16.23 19.80
N ILE A 666 18.16 -16.94 18.88
CA ILE A 666 18.22 -18.40 18.91
C ILE A 666 18.83 -18.83 20.23
N ALA A 667 18.09 -19.62 21.01
CA ALA A 667 18.59 -20.34 22.18
C ALA A 667 18.92 -21.80 21.83
N ALA A 668 18.14 -22.41 20.93
CA ALA A 668 18.45 -23.72 20.36
C ALA A 668 17.91 -23.83 18.92
N ILE A 669 18.57 -24.64 18.11
CA ILE A 669 18.16 -24.95 16.74
C ILE A 669 18.28 -26.45 16.50
N THR A 670 17.22 -27.07 15.98
CA THR A 670 17.18 -28.51 15.67
C THR A 670 16.60 -28.73 14.28
N TYR A 671 16.93 -29.87 13.66
CA TYR A 671 16.40 -30.24 12.36
C TYR A 671 15.69 -31.58 12.45
N ASP A 672 14.44 -31.60 12.04
CA ASP A 672 13.62 -32.79 11.86
C ASP A 672 13.73 -33.24 10.40
N SER A 673 14.51 -34.29 10.17
CA SER A 673 14.71 -34.86 8.82
C SER A 673 13.49 -35.59 8.28
N ALA A 674 12.53 -36.00 9.12
CA ALA A 674 11.32 -36.67 8.66
C ALA A 674 10.31 -35.66 8.08
N ARG A 675 10.24 -34.47 8.68
CA ARG A 675 9.40 -33.36 8.19
C ARG A 675 10.11 -32.41 7.23
N ASN A 676 11.44 -32.55 7.07
CA ASN A 676 12.28 -31.57 6.39
C ASN A 676 12.08 -30.15 6.97
N ARG A 677 12.09 -30.05 8.31
CA ARG A 677 11.80 -28.82 9.06
C ARG A 677 12.93 -28.49 10.02
N THR A 678 13.37 -27.23 10.03
CA THR A 678 14.21 -26.69 11.10
C THR A 678 13.34 -26.01 12.14
N ILE A 679 13.58 -26.33 13.41
CA ILE A 679 12.91 -25.76 14.58
C ILE A 679 13.90 -24.81 15.25
N ILE A 680 13.50 -23.55 15.39
CA ILE A 680 14.26 -22.51 16.07
C ILE A 680 13.53 -22.21 17.38
N TYR A 681 14.24 -22.29 18.50
CA TYR A 681 13.73 -22.03 19.84
C TYR A 681 14.31 -20.74 20.39
N ASP A 682 13.44 -19.86 20.87
CA ASP A 682 13.76 -18.66 21.65
C ASP A 682 12.76 -18.54 22.81
N PRO A 683 13.20 -18.64 24.08
CA PRO A 683 12.31 -18.57 25.24
C PRO A 683 11.57 -17.24 25.38
N ASN A 684 12.02 -16.18 24.71
CA ASN A 684 11.44 -14.84 24.75
C ASN A 684 10.76 -14.44 23.43
N LEU A 685 10.61 -15.37 22.48
CA LEU A 685 9.90 -15.10 21.24
C LEU A 685 8.47 -14.65 21.52
N ARG A 686 7.98 -13.72 20.70
CA ARG A 686 6.59 -13.25 20.70
C ARG A 686 6.06 -13.23 19.28
N TYR A 687 5.68 -14.41 18.77
CA TYR A 687 5.12 -14.50 17.43
C TYR A 687 3.65 -14.06 17.47
N ILE A 688 3.35 -12.89 16.91
CA ILE A 688 2.02 -12.29 16.94
C ILE A 688 1.32 -12.29 15.58
N PHE A 689 1.94 -12.79 14.51
CA PHE A 689 1.36 -12.71 13.18
C PHE A 689 0.33 -13.80 12.91
N ARG A 690 -0.68 -13.46 12.11
CA ARG A 690 -1.74 -14.40 11.73
C ARG A 690 -1.32 -15.43 10.69
N ALA A 691 -0.20 -15.22 10.01
CA ALA A 691 0.33 -16.11 8.98
C ALA A 691 1.87 -16.17 9.07
N GLY A 692 2.45 -17.13 8.37
CA GLY A 692 3.90 -17.28 8.25
C GLY A 692 4.55 -16.17 7.44
N TRP A 693 5.50 -15.44 8.04
CA TRP A 693 6.30 -14.42 7.36
C TRP A 693 7.71 -14.91 7.05
N PRO A 694 8.34 -14.45 5.95
CA PRO A 694 9.78 -14.64 5.75
C PRO A 694 10.56 -14.04 6.91
N ILE A 695 11.57 -14.75 7.40
CA ILE A 695 12.54 -14.24 8.37
C ILE A 695 13.90 -14.05 7.71
N HIS A 696 14.79 -13.29 8.33
CA HIS A 696 16.20 -13.18 7.95
C HIS A 696 17.10 -13.13 9.19
N PHE A 697 18.41 -13.23 9.00
CA PHE A 697 19.41 -13.31 10.07
C PHE A 697 20.38 -12.12 9.99
N PRO A 698 20.03 -10.96 10.57
CA PRO A 698 20.74 -9.70 10.31
C PRO A 698 22.17 -9.64 10.86
N ASN A 699 22.51 -10.47 11.83
CA ASN A 699 23.86 -10.52 12.40
C ASN A 699 24.79 -11.52 11.70
N LEU A 700 24.33 -12.15 10.61
CA LEU A 700 25.15 -13.01 9.76
C LEU A 700 25.52 -12.29 8.46
N PRO A 701 26.74 -12.47 7.95
CA PRO A 701 27.12 -11.93 6.65
C PRO A 701 26.40 -12.67 5.52
N ALA A 702 26.18 -12.01 4.38
CA ALA A 702 25.41 -12.56 3.26
C ALA A 702 26.02 -13.85 2.67
N ASP A 703 27.33 -14.04 2.80
CA ASP A 703 28.06 -15.24 2.37
C ASP A 703 27.98 -16.42 3.35
N ALA A 704 27.42 -16.21 4.55
CA ALA A 704 27.14 -17.30 5.50
C ALA A 704 26.23 -18.39 4.91
N PHE A 705 25.50 -18.07 3.83
CA PHE A 705 24.61 -18.98 3.12
C PHE A 705 25.22 -19.62 1.86
N ASN A 706 26.44 -19.23 1.46
CA ASN A 706 27.05 -19.61 0.18
C ASN A 706 27.85 -20.93 0.20
N GLY A 707 27.78 -21.73 1.27
CA GLY A 707 28.48 -23.02 1.35
C GLY A 707 27.85 -24.03 2.32
N GLY A 708 27.98 -25.32 2.02
CA GLY A 708 27.58 -26.42 2.92
C GLY A 708 26.09 -26.75 2.94
N GLN A 709 25.57 -27.14 4.11
CA GLN A 709 24.20 -27.65 4.31
C GLN A 709 23.07 -26.67 3.91
N CYS A 710 23.36 -25.36 3.86
CA CYS A 710 22.40 -24.32 3.45
C CYS A 710 22.48 -23.91 1.98
N ALA A 711 23.31 -24.57 1.17
CA ALA A 711 23.50 -24.23 -0.24
C ALA A 711 22.31 -24.62 -1.16
N TRP A 712 21.25 -25.22 -0.63
CA TRP A 712 20.18 -25.87 -1.41
C TRP A 712 18.99 -24.99 -1.81
N GLY A 713 19.04 -23.67 -1.66
CA GLY A 713 17.89 -22.85 -2.09
C GLY A 713 18.18 -21.38 -2.25
N LYS A 714 17.91 -20.85 -3.44
CA LYS A 714 17.89 -19.42 -3.76
C LYS A 714 16.84 -18.68 -2.91
N TYR A 715 17.18 -18.29 -1.67
CA TYR A 715 16.75 -17.06 -0.97
C TYR A 715 17.17 -17.18 0.51
N PRO A 716 17.95 -16.24 1.08
CA PRO A 716 18.38 -16.28 2.50
C PRO A 716 17.26 -15.92 3.50
N ALA A 717 15.99 -16.10 3.12
CA ALA A 717 14.84 -15.70 3.91
C ALA A 717 13.75 -16.77 3.94
N PRO A 718 13.92 -17.83 4.76
CA PRO A 718 12.90 -18.87 4.87
C PRO A 718 11.58 -18.29 5.38
N LYS A 719 10.47 -18.73 4.77
CA LYS A 719 9.13 -18.44 5.28
C LYS A 719 8.87 -19.30 6.51
N VAL A 720 8.40 -18.68 7.60
CA VAL A 720 7.90 -19.42 8.76
C VAL A 720 6.68 -20.23 8.34
N GLN A 721 6.69 -21.52 8.67
CA GLN A 721 5.65 -22.45 8.27
C GLN A 721 4.81 -22.93 9.46
N ALA A 722 5.37 -22.85 10.66
CA ALA A 722 4.62 -22.96 11.89
C ALA A 722 5.25 -22.05 12.94
N ALA A 723 4.43 -21.47 13.81
CA ALA A 723 4.90 -20.66 14.92
C ALA A 723 4.15 -21.04 16.19
N PHE A 724 4.90 -21.21 17.27
CA PHE A 724 4.45 -21.49 18.61
C PHE A 724 5.09 -20.46 19.53
N TRP A 725 4.59 -20.33 20.77
CA TRP A 725 5.01 -19.30 21.72
C TRP A 725 6.52 -18.99 21.69
N ASN A 726 7.34 -20.02 21.83
CA ASN A 726 8.79 -19.94 21.93
C ASN A 726 9.53 -20.66 20.80
N THR A 727 8.82 -21.09 19.75
CA THR A 727 9.44 -21.77 18.60
C THR A 727 8.86 -21.33 17.28
N ILE A 728 9.71 -21.24 16.27
CA ILE A 728 9.27 -21.18 14.87
C ILE A 728 9.85 -22.37 14.11
N GLU A 729 9.10 -22.83 13.10
CA GLU A 729 9.55 -23.85 12.18
C GLU A 729 9.64 -23.30 10.75
N VAL A 730 10.72 -23.67 10.04
CA VAL A 730 10.96 -23.32 8.64
C VAL A 730 11.29 -24.56 7.82
N ASP A 731 10.92 -24.61 6.53
CA ASP A 731 11.25 -25.75 5.65
C ASP A 731 12.74 -25.76 5.31
N GLY A 732 13.36 -26.95 5.28
CA GLY A 732 14.78 -27.17 4.98
C GLY A 732 15.67 -27.26 6.22
N ASP A 733 16.94 -27.65 6.04
CA ASP A 733 17.95 -27.73 7.10
C ASP A 733 18.73 -26.41 7.22
N TYR A 734 18.34 -25.59 8.21
CA TYR A 734 18.91 -24.28 8.50
C TYR A 734 19.87 -24.31 9.69
N ARG A 735 20.33 -25.47 10.16
CA ARG A 735 21.30 -25.55 11.27
C ARG A 735 22.65 -24.87 10.99
N CYS A 736 22.91 -24.51 9.73
CA CYS A 736 24.12 -23.77 9.35
C CYS A 736 24.15 -22.31 9.85
N VAL A 737 22.99 -21.69 10.17
CA VAL A 737 22.90 -20.26 10.53
C VAL A 737 23.48 -19.96 11.92
N GLY A 738 24.18 -20.92 12.53
CA GLY A 738 24.82 -20.84 13.82
C GLY A 738 24.05 -21.57 14.93
N GLY A 739 24.40 -21.23 16.18
CA GLY A 739 23.80 -21.76 17.40
C GLY A 739 23.32 -20.63 18.31
N ALA A 740 23.30 -20.85 19.62
CA ALA A 740 22.78 -19.87 20.56
C ALA A 740 23.41 -18.47 20.39
N GLY A 741 22.58 -17.42 20.33
CA GLY A 741 22.99 -16.03 20.15
C GLY A 741 22.81 -15.45 18.74
N THR A 742 22.51 -16.26 17.72
CA THR A 742 22.12 -15.74 16.40
C THR A 742 20.79 -14.99 16.51
N VAL A 743 20.68 -13.83 15.84
CA VAL A 743 19.45 -13.03 15.79
C VAL A 743 18.67 -13.42 14.54
N PHE A 744 17.36 -13.58 14.66
CA PHE A 744 16.47 -13.70 13.53
C PHE A 744 15.36 -12.66 13.64
N GLU A 745 14.89 -12.15 12.50
CA GLU A 745 13.87 -11.12 12.46
C GLU A 745 12.89 -11.37 11.32
N LYS A 746 11.63 -10.97 11.49
CA LYS A 746 10.70 -10.84 10.36
C LYS A 746 11.40 -10.00 9.30
N ARG A 747 11.41 -10.47 8.06
CA ARG A 747 12.05 -9.79 6.96
C ARG A 747 11.32 -8.46 6.72
N PRO A 748 11.99 -7.31 6.91
CA PRO A 748 11.37 -6.03 6.66
C PRO A 748 11.20 -5.79 5.16
N HIS A 749 10.31 -4.85 4.80
CA HIS A 749 10.19 -4.38 3.43
C HIS A 749 11.50 -3.74 2.94
N HIS A 750 12.15 -2.95 3.82
CA HIS A 750 13.47 -2.35 3.59
C HIS A 750 14.49 -2.90 4.60
N LEU A 751 15.52 -3.61 4.12
CA LEU A 751 16.52 -4.25 4.98
C LEU A 751 17.40 -3.26 5.75
N ASP A 752 17.59 -2.05 5.22
CA ASP A 752 18.53 -1.07 5.77
C ASP A 752 17.88 -0.08 6.77
N LEU A 753 16.55 -0.08 6.88
CA LEU A 753 15.80 0.87 7.71
C LEU A 753 15.34 0.19 8.99
N ARG A 754 16.14 0.35 10.05
CA ARG A 754 15.95 -0.37 11.30
C ARG A 754 15.29 0.46 12.38
N THR A 755 15.38 1.79 12.32
CA THR A 755 14.79 2.71 13.30
C THR A 755 13.94 3.80 12.64
N GLN A 756 13.00 4.35 13.40
CA GLN A 756 12.17 5.48 12.96
C GLN A 756 13.02 6.72 12.60
N ALA A 757 14.15 6.94 13.28
CA ALA A 757 15.09 8.01 12.94
C ALA A 757 15.78 7.78 11.58
N GLN A 758 16.18 6.54 11.27
CA GLN A 758 16.75 6.20 9.96
C GLN A 758 15.70 6.34 8.84
N ARG A 759 14.45 5.94 9.12
CA ARG A 759 13.33 6.14 8.20
C ARG A 759 13.13 7.63 7.90
N ALA A 760 13.13 8.49 8.92
CA ALA A 760 13.04 9.94 8.75
C ALA A 760 14.15 10.47 7.84
N GLN A 761 15.41 10.08 8.11
CA GLN A 761 16.56 10.50 7.31
C GLN A 761 16.43 10.06 5.84
N LYS A 762 15.95 8.85 5.58
CA LYS A 762 15.72 8.38 4.22
C LYS A 762 14.60 9.15 3.52
N MET A 763 13.46 9.33 4.18
CA MET A 763 12.34 10.11 3.60
C MET A 763 12.78 11.53 3.25
N ILE A 764 13.52 12.18 4.16
CA ILE A 764 14.09 13.52 3.94
C ILE A 764 15.09 13.50 2.78
N GLY A 765 16.03 12.55 2.76
CA GLY A 765 17.06 12.47 1.73
C GLY A 765 16.48 12.22 0.34
N ASP A 766 15.52 11.30 0.22
CA ASP A 766 14.84 11.01 -1.03
C ASP A 766 14.03 12.22 -1.53
N LEU A 767 13.35 12.93 -0.62
CA LEU A 767 12.59 14.12 -0.96
C LEU A 767 13.50 15.30 -1.34
N ASP A 768 14.58 15.55 -0.60
CA ASP A 768 15.55 16.61 -0.92
C ASP A 768 16.23 16.35 -2.28
N ALA A 769 16.61 15.10 -2.56
CA ALA A 769 17.12 14.71 -3.86
C ALA A 769 16.09 14.97 -4.97
N ALA A 770 14.84 14.55 -4.78
CA ALA A 770 13.79 14.71 -5.78
C ALA A 770 13.38 16.19 -6.00
N LEU A 771 13.35 17.01 -4.94
CA LEU A 771 13.00 18.44 -5.01
C LEU A 771 13.92 19.23 -5.93
N ASN A 772 15.19 18.83 -5.98
CA ASN A 772 16.24 19.53 -6.72
C ASN A 772 16.43 19.02 -8.15
N LEU A 773 15.71 17.96 -8.55
CA LEU A 773 15.75 17.46 -9.92
C LEU A 773 15.28 18.53 -10.91
N LYS A 774 15.95 18.54 -12.07
CA LYS A 774 15.57 19.32 -13.25
C LYS A 774 15.46 18.37 -14.43
N GLY A 775 14.51 18.64 -15.32
CA GLY A 775 14.50 17.98 -16.61
C GLY A 775 15.54 18.55 -17.55
N LEU A 776 15.64 17.97 -18.74
CA LEU A 776 16.47 18.48 -19.83
C LEU A 776 16.09 19.93 -20.21
N ASP A 777 14.81 20.28 -20.04
CA ASP A 777 14.30 21.65 -20.24
C ASP A 777 14.72 22.67 -19.14
N GLY A 778 15.46 22.23 -18.12
CA GLY A 778 15.98 23.04 -17.03
C GLY A 778 14.97 23.41 -15.93
N TYR A 779 13.71 22.95 -16.03
CA TYR A 779 12.68 23.21 -15.01
C TYR A 779 12.70 22.18 -13.89
N HIS A 780 12.42 22.63 -12.67
CA HIS A 780 12.10 21.72 -11.57
C HIS A 780 10.69 21.17 -11.74
N PHE A 781 10.57 19.85 -11.80
CA PHE A 781 9.32 19.18 -12.18
C PHE A 781 8.62 18.41 -11.06
N LEU A 782 9.25 18.28 -9.90
CA LEU A 782 8.56 17.75 -8.73
C LEU A 782 7.59 18.80 -8.19
N MET A 783 6.30 18.47 -8.22
CA MET A 783 5.20 19.32 -7.71
C MET A 783 4.70 18.91 -6.33
N GLY A 784 5.02 17.69 -5.90
CA GLY A 784 4.55 17.19 -4.63
C GLY A 784 5.22 15.90 -4.18
N TRP A 785 4.93 15.57 -2.93
CA TRP A 785 5.36 14.35 -2.29
C TRP A 785 4.22 13.81 -1.42
N GLU A 786 3.97 12.52 -1.52
CA GLU A 786 2.96 11.82 -0.75
C GLU A 786 3.58 10.63 -0.04
N HIS A 787 3.21 10.41 1.22
CA HIS A 787 3.60 9.25 1.98
C HIS A 787 2.43 8.28 2.20
N TRP A 788 2.66 7.01 1.91
CA TRP A 788 1.79 5.90 2.29
C TRP A 788 2.27 5.34 3.64
N GLY A 789 1.58 5.54 4.77
CA GLY A 789 0.26 6.17 5.00
C GLY A 789 0.11 6.62 6.47
N LEU A 790 -1.11 6.92 6.94
CA LEU A 790 -1.30 7.44 8.31
C LEU A 790 -0.92 6.43 9.40
N PHE A 791 -1.43 5.20 9.32
CA PHE A 791 -1.26 4.17 10.35
C PHE A 791 -0.52 2.94 9.82
N ASP A 792 0.01 2.12 10.71
CA ASP A 792 0.63 0.84 10.36
C ASP A 792 -0.37 -0.24 9.93
N ASN A 793 0.08 -1.09 9.02
CA ASN A 793 -0.63 -2.32 8.69
C ASN A 793 -0.35 -3.39 9.75
N GLY A 794 -1.25 -3.50 10.73
CA GLY A 794 -1.08 -4.38 11.88
C GLY A 794 -0.89 -5.89 11.59
N ALA A 795 -0.18 -6.55 12.50
CA ALA A 795 0.31 -7.93 12.47
C ALA A 795 -0.72 -9.04 12.14
N MET A 796 -2.02 -8.76 12.25
CA MET A 796 -3.11 -9.71 12.00
C MET A 796 -3.65 -9.68 10.57
N GLN A 797 -3.14 -8.80 9.71
CA GLN A 797 -3.49 -8.75 8.30
C GLN A 797 -2.94 -9.96 7.52
N TRP A 798 -3.67 -10.39 6.49
CA TRP A 798 -3.32 -11.57 5.67
C TRP A 798 -2.32 -11.28 4.56
N ASN A 799 -2.28 -10.03 4.10
CA ASN A 799 -1.56 -9.60 2.91
C ASN A 799 -0.28 -8.85 3.27
N GLU A 800 -0.43 -7.68 3.89
CA GLU A 800 0.59 -6.65 4.00
C GLU A 800 0.74 -6.31 5.48
N THR A 801 1.94 -6.49 6.05
CA THR A 801 2.19 -6.12 7.46
C THR A 801 3.47 -5.29 7.51
N TYR A 802 3.33 -3.98 7.41
CA TYR A 802 4.45 -3.06 7.28
C TYR A 802 4.17 -1.78 8.08
N ASN A 803 5.24 -1.18 8.63
CA ASN A 803 5.19 0.11 9.30
C ASN A 803 5.20 1.24 8.26
N PHE A 804 4.07 1.39 7.58
CA PHE A 804 3.81 2.54 6.73
C PHE A 804 3.34 3.75 7.53
N GLY A 805 2.87 3.58 8.76
CA GLY A 805 2.23 4.63 9.53
C GLY A 805 3.17 5.74 9.96
N LEU A 806 2.63 6.94 10.10
CA LEU A 806 3.16 7.96 11.02
C LEU A 806 2.64 7.73 12.45
N VAL A 807 1.58 6.94 12.61
CA VAL A 807 1.05 6.50 13.90
C VAL A 807 0.98 4.97 13.97
N THR A 808 1.10 4.43 15.18
CA THR A 808 0.91 3.00 15.45
C THR A 808 -0.57 2.59 15.22
N PRO A 809 -0.90 1.29 15.23
CA PRO A 809 -2.30 0.83 15.22
C PRO A 809 -3.14 1.33 16.42
N ARG A 810 -2.54 2.04 17.39
CA ARG A 810 -3.23 2.67 18.52
C ARG A 810 -3.46 4.17 18.36
N ASP A 811 -3.16 4.71 17.19
CA ASP A 811 -3.19 6.16 16.92
C ASP A 811 -2.20 6.96 17.78
N ASN A 812 -1.08 6.33 18.17
CA ASN A 812 0.04 6.99 18.85
C ASN A 812 1.09 7.40 17.81
N ALA A 813 1.44 8.68 17.81
CA ALA A 813 2.40 9.25 16.86
C ALA A 813 3.84 8.76 17.11
N TYR A 814 4.58 8.48 16.03
CA TYR A 814 6.02 8.23 16.07
C TYR A 814 6.82 9.53 16.27
N ASP A 815 6.58 10.23 17.37
CA ASP A 815 7.18 11.52 17.73
C ASP A 815 8.17 11.44 18.91
N GLY A 816 8.50 10.21 19.34
CA GLY A 816 9.31 9.94 20.52
C GLY A 816 8.60 10.17 21.86
N VAL A 817 7.28 10.44 21.86
CA VAL A 817 6.47 10.70 23.06
C VAL A 817 5.25 9.80 23.12
N GLU A 818 4.42 9.79 22.07
CA GLU A 818 3.14 9.05 22.07
C GLU A 818 3.34 7.54 21.89
N ALA A 819 4.18 7.13 20.93
CA ALA A 819 4.44 5.73 20.60
C ALA A 819 5.44 5.08 21.57
N ALA A 820 5.11 5.08 22.86
CA ALA A 820 5.95 4.62 23.96
C ALA A 820 5.26 3.58 24.86
N GLN A 821 6.04 2.83 25.64
CA GLN A 821 5.49 1.89 26.63
C GLN A 821 4.72 2.63 27.73
N ALA A 822 5.26 3.76 28.18
CA ALA A 822 4.70 4.53 29.27
C ALA A 822 3.32 5.08 28.92
N VAL A 823 2.29 4.70 29.68
CA VAL A 823 0.94 5.25 29.53
C VAL A 823 0.89 6.66 30.10
N GLY A 824 0.34 7.58 29.33
CA GLY A 824 0.22 8.99 29.70
C GLY A 824 -1.01 9.66 29.10
N LYS A 825 -1.01 11.00 29.15
CA LYS A 825 -2.00 11.83 28.47
C LYS A 825 -1.32 12.91 27.65
N ASP A 826 -1.91 13.23 26.49
CA ASP A 826 -1.53 14.39 25.69
C ASP A 826 -1.99 15.70 26.35
N ALA A 827 -1.68 16.83 25.72
CA ALA A 827 -2.03 18.18 26.21
C ALA A 827 -3.55 18.42 26.32
N ASP A 828 -4.35 17.69 25.56
CA ASP A 828 -5.81 17.75 25.56
C ASP A 828 -6.45 16.69 26.50
N GLY A 829 -5.61 15.90 27.19
CA GLY A 829 -6.04 14.89 28.15
C GLY A 829 -6.42 13.53 27.56
N ARG A 830 -6.14 13.28 26.27
CA ARG A 830 -6.36 11.98 25.62
C ARG A 830 -5.24 11.01 25.98
N TRP A 831 -5.56 9.74 26.05
CA TRP A 831 -4.57 8.70 26.40
C TRP A 831 -3.55 8.49 25.28
N ILE A 832 -2.28 8.33 25.67
CA ILE A 832 -1.14 8.01 24.80
C ILE A 832 -0.31 6.88 25.43
N GLY A 833 0.55 6.27 24.63
CA GLY A 833 1.44 5.19 25.05
C GLY A 833 0.75 3.84 25.23
N GLY A 834 1.34 2.99 26.08
CA GLY A 834 0.94 1.61 26.28
C GLY A 834 1.41 0.66 25.17
N GLU A 835 2.34 1.11 24.31
CA GLU A 835 2.96 0.28 23.28
C GLU A 835 3.81 -0.85 23.89
N ASP A 836 4.19 -1.84 23.08
CA ASP A 836 5.01 -2.95 23.55
C ASP A 836 6.45 -2.54 23.83
N ARG A 837 6.94 -1.46 23.19
CA ARG A 837 8.29 -0.90 23.28
C ARG A 837 8.24 0.62 23.08
N ASP A 838 9.32 1.29 23.44
CA ASP A 838 9.51 2.70 23.07
C ASP A 838 10.00 2.75 21.62
N TYR A 839 9.18 3.35 20.75
CA TYR A 839 9.54 3.52 19.35
C TYR A 839 10.19 4.88 19.10
N GLY A 840 11.09 4.94 18.13
CA GLY A 840 11.85 6.15 17.83
C GLY A 840 11.02 7.33 17.28
N ASP A 841 11.69 8.47 17.13
CA ASP A 841 11.12 9.69 16.56
C ASP A 841 11.32 9.75 15.03
N LEU A 842 10.22 9.61 14.30
CA LEU A 842 10.12 9.84 12.86
C LEU A 842 9.65 11.28 12.57
N ILE A 843 8.65 11.73 13.31
CA ILE A 843 7.85 12.92 13.01
C ILE A 843 8.65 14.20 13.25
N GLY A 844 9.46 14.29 14.31
CA GLY A 844 10.22 15.49 14.64
C GLY A 844 11.15 15.95 13.51
N PRO A 845 12.11 15.11 13.07
CA PRO A 845 13.00 15.43 11.95
C PRO A 845 12.24 15.67 10.64
N LEU A 846 11.27 14.81 10.31
CA LEU A 846 10.49 14.94 9.09
C LEU A 846 9.69 16.25 9.08
N SER A 847 9.04 16.60 10.19
CA SER A 847 8.23 17.81 10.30
C SER A 847 9.05 19.08 10.13
N ASN A 848 10.23 19.13 10.75
CA ASN A 848 11.15 20.25 10.59
C ASN A 848 11.55 20.43 9.12
N TYR A 849 11.76 19.31 8.41
CA TYR A 849 12.06 19.34 6.99
C TYR A 849 10.86 19.82 6.16
N LEU A 850 9.68 19.23 6.32
CA LEU A 850 8.48 19.55 5.55
C LEU A 850 8.09 21.04 5.69
N LYS A 851 8.10 21.58 6.91
CA LYS A 851 7.84 23.01 7.16
C LYS A 851 8.85 23.95 6.49
N SER A 852 10.05 23.45 6.18
CA SER A 852 11.09 24.24 5.53
C SER A 852 11.09 24.16 3.99
N ILE A 853 10.17 23.39 3.38
CA ILE A 853 10.14 23.15 1.92
C ILE A 853 10.16 24.45 1.12
N TYR A 854 9.36 25.46 1.48
CA TYR A 854 9.31 26.72 0.74
C TYR A 854 10.59 27.56 0.83
N TYR A 855 11.43 27.35 1.86
CA TYR A 855 12.76 27.94 1.95
C TYR A 855 13.81 27.16 1.15
N ARG A 856 13.56 25.87 0.88
CA ARG A 856 14.48 24.98 0.17
C ARG A 856 14.25 24.99 -1.33
N ILE A 857 13.01 25.12 -1.77
CA ILE A 857 12.72 25.21 -3.20
C ILE A 857 13.26 26.53 -3.73
N GLN A 858 14.23 26.46 -4.63
CA GLN A 858 14.67 27.62 -5.38
C GLN A 858 13.54 28.04 -6.31
N TRP A 859 12.86 29.13 -5.96
CA TRP A 859 11.87 29.79 -6.80
C TRP A 859 12.40 31.16 -7.20
N SER A 860 12.74 31.30 -8.49
CA SER A 860 13.00 32.60 -9.10
C SER A 860 11.79 32.99 -9.94
N GLY A 861 11.36 34.26 -9.86
CA GLY A 861 10.30 34.77 -10.74
C GLY A 861 10.70 34.83 -12.22
N THR A 862 11.94 34.49 -12.56
CA THR A 862 12.47 34.44 -13.93
C THR A 862 12.55 32.99 -14.42
N PRO A 863 11.86 32.64 -15.52
CA PRO A 863 12.00 31.34 -16.18
C PRO A 863 13.47 31.01 -16.52
N PRO A 864 13.86 29.72 -16.59
CA PRO A 864 15.16 29.33 -17.12
C PRO A 864 15.33 29.85 -18.55
N SER A 865 16.56 30.21 -18.91
CA SER A 865 16.88 30.63 -20.28
C SER A 865 16.44 29.53 -21.26
N PRO A 866 15.69 29.86 -22.33
CA PRO A 866 15.35 28.90 -23.36
C PRO A 866 16.60 28.22 -23.91
N ASP A 867 16.53 26.93 -24.23
CA ASP A 867 17.58 26.31 -25.02
C ASP A 867 17.63 27.01 -26.39
N THR A 868 18.76 27.66 -26.66
CA THR A 868 19.02 28.35 -27.93
C THR A 868 19.97 27.57 -28.82
N THR A 869 20.34 26.35 -28.46
CA THR A 869 21.30 25.53 -29.20
C THR A 869 20.58 24.95 -30.42
N PRO A 870 20.95 25.34 -31.65
CA PRO A 870 20.28 24.81 -32.84
C PRO A 870 20.57 23.30 -32.97
N PRO A 871 19.57 22.48 -33.34
CA PRO A 871 19.82 21.07 -33.61
C PRO A 871 20.85 20.94 -34.73
N THR A 872 21.84 20.07 -34.53
CA THR A 872 22.85 19.81 -35.55
C THR A 872 22.39 18.66 -36.40
N VAL A 873 22.06 18.94 -37.66
CA VAL A 873 21.71 17.93 -38.67
C VAL A 873 22.93 17.71 -39.56
N SER A 874 23.48 16.50 -39.54
CA SER A 874 24.57 16.12 -40.45
C SER A 874 24.05 15.16 -41.51
N MET A 875 24.29 15.49 -42.78
CA MET A 875 24.06 14.62 -43.92
C MET A 875 25.38 14.39 -44.65
N THR A 876 25.72 13.14 -44.95
CA THR A 876 26.88 12.83 -45.79
C THR A 876 26.45 12.95 -47.25
N ALA A 877 27.02 13.92 -47.97
CA ALA A 877 26.76 14.05 -49.40
C ALA A 877 27.32 12.85 -50.17
N PRO A 878 26.62 12.34 -51.20
CA PRO A 878 27.18 11.36 -52.13
C PRO A 878 28.40 11.94 -52.85
N ALA A 879 29.27 11.07 -53.36
CA ALA A 879 30.35 11.49 -54.25
C ALA A 879 29.79 12.16 -55.52
N ASP A 880 30.52 13.14 -56.05
CA ASP A 880 30.10 13.94 -57.20
C ASP A 880 29.80 13.04 -58.42
N GLY A 881 28.58 13.16 -58.97
CA GLY A 881 28.09 12.33 -60.08
C GLY A 881 27.42 10.99 -59.73
N ALA A 882 27.18 10.66 -58.46
CA ALA A 882 26.45 9.44 -58.08
C ALA A 882 24.93 9.59 -58.25
N ASN A 883 24.27 8.61 -58.90
CA ASN A 883 22.81 8.50 -58.95
C ASN A 883 22.28 7.98 -57.61
N LEU A 884 21.38 8.72 -56.94
CA LEU A 884 20.76 8.31 -55.68
C LEU A 884 19.61 7.33 -55.95
N ILE A 885 19.77 6.06 -55.54
CA ILE A 885 18.68 5.07 -55.52
C ILE A 885 18.70 4.39 -54.16
N GLY A 886 17.77 4.77 -53.26
CA GLY A 886 17.65 4.21 -51.90
C GLY A 886 17.44 5.25 -50.81
N THR A 887 17.50 4.83 -49.55
CA THR A 887 17.26 5.63 -48.34
C THR A 887 18.53 6.36 -47.88
N ALA A 888 18.46 7.67 -47.63
CA ALA A 888 19.55 8.44 -47.03
C ALA A 888 19.40 8.47 -45.50
N ALA A 889 20.47 8.16 -44.76
CA ALA A 889 20.50 8.27 -43.31
C ALA A 889 20.81 9.72 -42.91
N VAL A 890 19.92 10.31 -42.10
CA VAL A 890 20.11 11.61 -41.48
C VAL A 890 20.32 11.38 -39.99
N SER A 891 21.43 11.88 -39.43
CA SER A 891 21.65 11.90 -37.99
C SER A 891 21.50 13.32 -37.49
N GLY A 892 20.59 13.50 -36.52
CA GLY A 892 20.41 14.75 -35.79
C GLY A 892 20.82 14.55 -34.34
N THR A 893 21.47 15.55 -33.77
CA THR A 893 21.64 15.70 -32.32
C THR A 893 20.96 17.00 -31.91
N ALA A 894 20.02 16.91 -30.99
CA ALA A 894 19.45 18.06 -30.29
C ALA A 894 19.89 17.99 -28.82
N SER A 895 19.95 19.15 -28.16
CA SER A 895 20.32 19.27 -26.75
C SER A 895 19.15 19.09 -25.80
N ASP A 896 17.92 19.02 -26.31
CA ASP A 896 16.67 18.80 -25.57
C ASP A 896 16.26 17.33 -25.48
#